data_AF-A0AAD9C4H3-F1
#
_entry.id   AF-A0AAD9C4H3-F1
#
_cell.length_a   1.000
_cell.length_b   1.000
_cell.length_c   1.000
_cell.angle_alpha   90.00
_cell.angle_beta   90.00
_cell.angle_gamma   90.00
#
_symmetry.space_group_name_H-M   'P 1'
#
loop_
_entity.id
_entity.type
_entity.pdbx_description
1 polymer ?
#
loop_
_entity_poly.entity_id
_entity_poly.type
_entity_poly.pdbx_seq_one_letter_code
_entity_poly.pdbx_strand_id
1 'polypeptide(L)'
;MAVWFTAVLTIVVTLFTQVLGSGVFELDLHHFQNTKGLLANGLSCSMTGCTTYFRVCLKNFQTVVSPGDCIFGKATTPVLGTDSFSIQQDARLRLPLNFTWPGAFSLVIEARYSPAADLPGDTTKPEYLISSFSMKGHLGIGPEWSPDVKKVAQTELRYSYRFICNEHYYGDTCSKICAPRDDLFGHYTCKPDGQIACLPGWRGEYCQEPICLEGCNENNGNCTLPGECKCREGWQGLFCDVCKLHPSCKHGTCKEPWQCTCKEGWGGIFCDQDLNYCTHHKPCANGATCMNTGQGSYTCTCMLGFNGVNCDLQVRECDSQPCRNGGHCLDSENGYRCECPQGFEGTHCENRKLTCADTPCFHEGKCKERDNGNTYICDCPASYTGLNCEKKVDKCTSLQCTNGGHCVNHGNLQLCSCRSGFTGLRCEININECARSPCANGSTCIDGINGYTCTCAPGYTGRHCDKLTDSCALQPCLNGGTCTTGAKGQPTCICPAHHSGPQCQSDEGPSPNTPSPKKGWDSGNKLTLAAICLGVVLVAVLVLFCMVAVVVRHVKRQKSRKKQDSETMNNLFKADFQKENLVSIPELKNNNKKVDVELESTKEKLNHKHINHYHQDYKTSMGYKDELSLLDKDENCEKRIEEKKHLSRMYRERPECKISTICSPRDSMYQSVFLEEKNECIIATESREVGFIQGYKRRFWHGDDFYRGDKEKPARVATLVKDHEACTWGVAYEVTDSQMEDSLQHLEKREVVKGGYKTKMVEFIPKEKGHGALLALVYIATPDNPMYLGLASEEVIAAQIAICRGNTGHNIEYLFRLAEFMRLYCPEVEDEHLFSIEAALLNISITAKGSDLQTKSIFFAELHKRHSSSQK
;
A
#
# COMPACT_ATOMS: atom_id res chain seq x y z
N MET A 1 -19.59 12.61 29.11
CA MET A 1 -18.41 11.87 28.63
C MET A 1 -17.49 12.77 27.82
N ALA A 2 -17.72 13.04 26.52
CA ALA A 2 -16.80 13.82 25.67
C ALA A 2 -16.34 15.17 26.26
N VAL A 3 -17.28 15.99 26.77
CA VAL A 3 -16.99 17.29 27.43
C VAL A 3 -16.08 17.16 28.66
N TRP A 4 -16.16 16.03 29.39
CA TRP A 4 -15.30 15.75 30.53
C TRP A 4 -13.91 15.27 30.09
N PHE A 5 -13.83 14.47 29.03
CA PHE A 5 -12.56 14.01 28.49
C PHE A 5 -11.76 15.16 27.87
N THR A 6 -12.42 16.05 27.13
CA THR A 6 -11.80 17.27 26.60
C THR A 6 -11.36 18.21 27.72
N ALA A 7 -12.18 18.44 28.75
CA ALA A 7 -11.79 19.26 29.90
C ALA A 7 -10.59 18.69 30.69
N VAL A 8 -10.55 17.37 30.94
CA VAL A 8 -9.39 16.76 31.62
C VAL A 8 -8.15 16.79 30.73
N LEU A 9 -8.29 16.56 29.41
CA LEU A 9 -7.16 16.63 28.48
C LEU A 9 -6.61 18.05 28.35
N THR A 10 -7.46 19.08 28.26
CA THR A 10 -6.98 20.47 28.24
C THR A 10 -6.36 20.88 29.58
N ILE A 11 -6.90 20.46 30.72
CA ILE A 11 -6.28 20.68 32.04
C ILE A 11 -4.89 20.01 32.12
N VAL A 12 -4.73 18.76 31.67
CA VAL A 12 -3.42 18.08 31.67
C VAL A 12 -2.44 18.75 30.70
N VAL A 13 -2.87 19.09 29.49
CA VAL A 13 -2.00 19.77 28.50
C VAL A 13 -1.59 21.16 28.97
N THR A 14 -2.51 21.95 29.54
CA THR A 14 -2.19 23.29 30.09
C THR A 14 -1.28 23.23 31.31
N LEU A 15 -1.42 22.22 32.17
CA LEU A 15 -0.49 22.01 33.28
C LEU A 15 0.93 21.64 32.80
N PHE A 16 1.05 20.86 31.72
CA PHE A 16 2.37 20.54 31.14
C PHE A 16 3.01 21.71 30.36
N THR A 17 2.22 22.55 29.68
CA THR A 17 2.77 23.70 28.92
C THR A 17 3.19 24.89 29.79
N GLN A 18 2.80 24.95 31.07
CA GLN A 18 3.24 25.99 32.02
C GLN A 18 4.72 25.87 32.45
N VAL A 19 5.41 24.78 32.09
CA VAL A 19 6.77 24.43 32.58
C VAL A 19 7.88 24.75 31.56
N LEU A 20 7.56 25.33 30.39
CA LEU A 20 8.50 25.46 29.26
C LEU A 20 8.82 26.90 28.84
N GLY A 21 8.44 27.92 29.62
CA GLY A 21 8.86 29.30 29.38
C GLY A 21 10.28 29.61 29.86
N SER A 22 10.93 30.63 29.28
CA SER A 22 12.24 31.10 29.74
C SER A 22 12.47 32.61 29.51
N GLY A 23 12.90 33.31 30.56
CA GLY A 23 13.17 34.75 30.50
C GLY A 23 13.89 35.26 31.76
N VAL A 24 14.11 36.57 31.83
CA VAL A 24 14.82 37.23 32.92
C VAL A 24 14.01 38.41 33.45
N PHE A 25 13.77 38.42 34.76
CA PHE A 25 13.36 39.61 35.48
C PHE A 25 14.61 40.44 35.78
N GLU A 26 14.72 41.62 35.18
CA GLU A 26 15.79 42.57 35.48
C GLU A 26 15.27 43.64 36.46
N LEU A 27 16.07 43.95 37.48
CA LEU A 27 15.82 45.00 38.45
C LEU A 27 17.03 45.93 38.51
N ASP A 28 16.80 47.21 38.24
CA ASP A 28 17.79 48.28 38.32
C ASP A 28 17.48 49.16 39.52
N LEU A 29 18.50 49.50 40.32
CA LEU A 29 18.36 50.34 41.51
C LEU A 29 19.03 51.68 41.21
N HIS A 30 18.31 52.78 41.37
CA HIS A 30 18.79 54.11 40.92
C HIS A 30 19.27 54.98 42.09
N HIS A 31 18.53 54.99 43.19
CA HIS A 31 18.80 55.86 44.32
C HIS A 31 18.19 55.30 45.60
N PHE A 32 18.95 55.34 46.69
CA PHE A 32 18.48 55.03 48.03
C PHE A 32 18.79 56.18 48.98
N GLN A 33 17.84 56.49 49.86
CA GLN A 33 17.95 57.55 50.84
C GLN A 33 17.62 57.00 52.22
N ASN A 34 18.55 57.07 53.17
CA ASN A 34 18.31 56.97 54.61
C ASN A 34 18.72 58.29 55.26
N THR A 35 17.76 59.19 55.43
CA THR A 35 18.00 60.57 55.89
C THR A 35 18.51 60.71 57.32
N LYS A 36 18.54 59.62 58.11
CA LYS A 36 18.89 59.64 59.53
C LYS A 36 19.99 58.65 59.94
N GLY A 37 20.49 57.81 59.02
CA GLY A 37 21.45 56.74 59.35
C GLY A 37 20.94 55.73 60.38
N LEU A 38 19.63 55.46 60.36
CA LEU A 38 18.97 54.56 61.32
C LEU A 38 18.54 53.24 60.70
N LEU A 39 18.63 52.19 61.50
CA LEU A 39 18.04 50.86 61.30
C LEU A 39 16.52 50.88 61.49
N ALA A 40 15.83 49.80 61.10
CA ALA A 40 14.38 49.64 61.23
C ALA A 40 13.90 49.63 62.71
N ASN A 41 14.79 49.33 63.66
CA ASN A 41 14.54 49.39 65.10
C ASN A 41 14.79 50.78 65.72
N GLY A 42 15.18 51.78 64.92
CA GLY A 42 15.45 53.15 65.37
C GLY A 42 16.85 53.39 65.95
N LEU A 43 17.72 52.37 66.02
CA LEU A 43 19.12 52.53 66.41
C LEU A 43 19.98 53.01 65.23
N SER A 44 21.11 53.67 65.50
CA SER A 44 22.11 54.00 64.48
C SER A 44 22.94 52.78 64.06
N CYS A 45 23.35 52.72 62.79
CA CYS A 45 24.13 51.59 62.27
C CYS A 45 25.58 51.56 62.79
N SER A 46 26.25 52.72 62.78
CA SER A 46 27.67 52.91 63.13
C SER A 46 27.93 54.41 63.37
N MET A 47 29.09 54.76 63.93
CA MET A 47 29.61 56.14 63.84
C MET A 47 29.95 56.56 62.40
N THR A 48 30.07 55.60 61.48
CA THR A 48 30.42 55.80 60.06
C THR A 48 29.22 55.71 59.12
N GLY A 49 27.98 55.71 59.63
CA GLY A 49 26.76 55.56 58.83
C GLY A 49 26.39 54.11 58.49
N CYS A 50 25.29 53.93 57.75
CA CYS A 50 24.76 52.64 57.32
C CYS A 50 25.33 52.18 55.98
N THR A 51 26.42 51.40 55.98
CA THR A 51 26.91 50.64 54.83
C THR A 51 25.83 49.66 54.34
N THR A 52 25.20 50.00 53.20
CA THR A 52 23.94 49.40 52.75
C THR A 52 24.14 48.46 51.58
N TYR A 53 23.60 47.24 51.70
CA TYR A 53 23.40 46.28 50.61
C TYR A 53 21.91 45.91 50.49
N PHE A 54 21.50 45.42 49.33
CA PHE A 54 20.11 45.06 49.06
C PHE A 54 19.95 43.56 48.88
N ARG A 55 18.93 42.99 49.51
CA ARG A 55 18.47 41.62 49.29
C ARG A 55 17.11 41.66 48.61
N VAL A 56 16.99 40.94 47.51
CA VAL A 56 15.82 40.95 46.63
C VAL A 56 15.18 39.57 46.59
N CYS A 57 13.86 39.53 46.71
CA CYS A 57 13.04 38.34 46.79
C CYS A 57 11.83 38.47 45.86
N LEU A 58 11.82 37.72 44.77
CA LEU A 58 10.73 37.69 43.80
C LEU A 58 9.86 36.45 44.04
N LYS A 59 8.54 36.62 44.08
CA LYS A 59 7.57 35.54 44.35
C LYS A 59 6.25 35.76 43.61
N ASN A 60 5.34 34.78 43.69
CA ASN A 60 3.98 34.88 43.17
C ASN A 60 3.24 36.12 43.69
N PHE A 61 2.24 36.56 42.94
CA PHE A 61 1.30 37.57 43.40
C PHE A 61 0.61 37.13 44.71
N GLN A 62 0.67 37.98 45.73
CA GLN A 62 -0.04 37.81 46.99
C GLN A 62 -0.97 39.01 47.21
N THR A 63 -2.17 38.78 47.74
CA THR A 63 -3.12 39.86 48.09
C THR A 63 -2.57 40.74 49.22
N VAL A 64 -1.92 40.11 50.21
CA VAL A 64 -1.07 40.72 51.24
C VAL A 64 0.33 40.11 51.08
N VAL A 65 1.34 40.94 50.82
CA VAL A 65 2.72 40.46 50.60
C VAL A 65 3.31 40.02 51.95
N SER A 66 3.75 38.77 52.05
CA SER A 66 4.19 38.16 53.30
C SER A 66 5.67 37.74 53.28
N PRO A 67 6.29 37.57 54.46
CA PRO A 67 7.42 36.65 54.62
C PRO A 67 7.06 35.26 54.08
N GLY A 68 8.05 34.56 53.52
CA GLY A 68 7.87 33.29 52.80
C GLY A 68 8.73 33.25 51.54
N ASP A 69 8.84 32.08 50.92
CA ASP A 69 9.86 31.78 49.91
C ASP A 69 9.85 32.67 48.67
N CYS A 70 11.06 32.90 48.14
CA CYS A 70 11.31 33.69 46.94
C CYS A 70 11.22 32.77 45.71
N ILE A 71 10.00 32.26 45.43
CA ILE A 71 9.79 31.17 44.48
C ILE A 71 10.16 31.50 43.02
N PHE A 72 10.27 32.79 42.66
CA PHE A 72 10.70 33.24 41.33
C PHE A 72 12.18 33.67 41.33
N GLY A 73 12.91 33.41 42.41
CA GLY A 73 14.32 33.74 42.58
C GLY A 73 14.59 34.74 43.70
N LYS A 74 15.83 34.72 44.18
CA LYS A 74 16.40 35.69 45.13
C LYS A 74 17.74 36.18 44.60
N ALA A 75 18.06 37.44 44.85
CA ALA A 75 19.33 38.05 44.49
C ALA A 75 19.82 38.95 45.65
N THR A 76 21.11 39.27 45.67
CA THR A 76 21.72 40.13 46.69
C THR A 76 22.83 40.95 46.05
N THR A 77 22.88 42.26 46.34
CA THR A 77 23.94 43.15 45.85
C THR A 77 25.19 43.05 46.74
N PRO A 78 26.38 43.49 46.26
CA PRO A 78 27.42 43.99 47.17
C PRO A 78 26.92 45.22 47.96
N VAL A 79 27.74 45.74 48.87
CA VAL A 79 27.48 47.06 49.48
C VAL A 79 27.54 48.13 48.38
N LEU A 80 26.49 48.94 48.24
CA LEU A 80 26.35 49.92 47.15
C LEU A 80 26.59 51.38 47.59
N GLY A 81 26.65 51.63 48.89
CA GLY A 81 26.88 52.97 49.44
C GLY A 81 26.56 53.07 50.93
N THR A 82 26.67 54.28 51.47
CA THR A 82 26.41 54.58 52.88
C THR A 82 25.30 55.61 53.01
N ASP A 83 24.33 55.34 53.89
CA ASP A 83 23.16 56.18 54.21
C ASP A 83 22.29 56.61 53.02
N SER A 84 22.70 57.64 52.27
CA SER A 84 21.94 58.20 51.15
C SER A 84 22.84 58.36 49.93
N PHE A 85 22.57 57.61 48.87
CA PHE A 85 23.45 57.48 47.71
C PHE A 85 22.67 57.19 46.42
N SER A 86 23.20 57.68 45.30
CA SER A 86 22.80 57.25 43.96
C SER A 86 23.64 56.06 43.53
N ILE A 87 23.02 55.12 42.83
CA ILE A 87 23.60 53.82 42.49
C ILE A 87 24.10 53.86 41.04
N GLN A 88 25.21 53.19 40.75
CA GLN A 88 25.78 53.09 39.40
C GLN A 88 25.18 51.91 38.64
N GLN A 89 25.09 52.03 37.31
CA GLN A 89 24.32 51.13 36.43
C GLN A 89 24.77 49.67 36.43
N ASP A 90 26.00 49.38 36.86
CA ASP A 90 26.53 48.01 36.97
C ASP A 90 25.90 47.19 38.12
N ALA A 91 25.12 47.83 39.00
CA ALA A 91 24.41 47.16 40.10
C ALA A 91 23.12 46.42 39.68
N ARG A 92 22.84 46.30 38.38
CA ARG A 92 21.61 45.67 37.85
C ARG A 92 21.52 44.19 38.22
N LEU A 93 20.45 43.83 38.92
CA LEU A 93 20.16 42.46 39.31
C LEU A 93 19.39 41.73 38.22
N ARG A 94 19.78 40.47 37.96
CA ARG A 94 19.13 39.56 37.00
C ARG A 94 18.63 38.32 37.72
N LEU A 95 17.33 38.05 37.60
CA LEU A 95 16.71 36.82 38.11
C LEU A 95 16.19 36.02 36.91
N PRO A 96 16.88 34.94 36.48
CA PRO A 96 16.41 34.08 35.40
C PRO A 96 15.29 33.15 35.88
N LEU A 97 14.23 33.03 35.08
CA LEU A 97 13.07 32.17 35.32
C LEU A 97 12.98 31.12 34.21
N ASN A 98 12.88 29.85 34.61
CA ASN A 98 12.75 28.68 33.71
C ASN A 98 11.31 28.12 33.74
N PHE A 99 10.33 29.02 33.69
CA PHE A 99 8.90 28.71 33.59
C PHE A 99 8.16 29.87 32.93
N THR A 100 6.93 29.61 32.48
CA THR A 100 6.06 30.57 31.79
C THR A 100 5.78 31.80 32.67
N TRP A 101 6.08 33.01 32.19
CA TRP A 101 5.93 34.24 32.99
C TRP A 101 4.44 34.47 33.33
N PRO A 102 4.06 34.60 34.61
CA PRO A 102 2.66 34.67 35.02
C PRO A 102 2.03 36.08 34.91
N GLY A 103 2.79 37.10 34.48
CA GLY A 103 2.36 38.51 34.47
C GLY A 103 2.30 39.14 35.86
N ALA A 104 1.67 38.47 36.83
CA ALA A 104 1.42 38.93 38.19
C ALA A 104 2.51 38.44 39.17
N PHE A 105 3.10 39.36 39.94
CA PHE A 105 4.20 39.07 40.86
C PHE A 105 4.09 39.86 42.18
N SER A 106 4.85 39.41 43.19
CA SER A 106 5.21 40.22 44.35
C SER A 106 6.73 40.33 44.45
N LEU A 107 7.22 41.52 44.76
CA LEU A 107 8.63 41.85 44.88
C LEU A 107 8.89 42.44 46.27
N VAL A 108 9.89 41.91 46.96
CA VAL A 108 10.38 42.44 48.24
C VAL A 108 11.86 42.78 48.10
N ILE A 109 12.22 44.00 48.50
CA ILE A 109 13.59 44.53 48.52
C ILE A 109 13.89 44.95 49.97
N GLU A 110 14.79 44.24 50.63
CA GLU A 110 15.31 44.59 51.95
C GLU A 110 16.58 45.44 51.78
N ALA A 111 16.58 46.67 52.28
CA ALA A 111 17.80 47.43 52.52
C ALA A 111 18.39 46.98 53.87
N ARG A 112 19.66 46.55 53.87
CA ARG A 112 20.31 45.92 55.03
C ARG A 112 21.68 46.53 55.29
N TYR A 113 22.04 46.62 56.56
CA TYR A 113 23.35 47.06 57.02
C TYR A 113 24.35 45.90 57.00
N SER A 114 25.56 46.11 56.47
CA SER A 114 26.68 45.18 56.65
C SER A 114 27.77 45.78 57.52
N PRO A 115 28.15 45.14 58.65
CA PRO A 115 29.25 45.60 59.51
C PRO A 115 30.64 45.29 58.93
N ALA A 116 30.73 44.60 57.80
CA ALA A 116 31.96 44.41 57.02
C ALA A 116 31.82 45.15 55.69
N ALA A 117 32.84 45.93 55.29
CA ALA A 117 32.76 46.81 54.13
C ALA A 117 32.55 46.04 52.80
N ASP A 118 33.22 44.89 52.64
CA ASP A 118 33.37 44.21 51.35
C ASP A 118 32.50 42.95 51.19
N LEU A 119 31.68 42.60 52.19
CA LEU A 119 30.91 41.35 52.23
C LEU A 119 29.43 41.60 52.59
N PRO A 120 28.47 40.91 51.95
CA PRO A 120 27.08 40.90 52.40
C PRO A 120 26.95 40.31 53.80
N GLY A 121 26.33 41.05 54.72
CA GLY A 121 26.21 40.67 56.13
C GLY A 121 25.32 39.44 56.37
N ASP A 122 25.53 38.80 57.53
CA ASP A 122 24.78 37.61 57.96
C ASP A 122 23.26 37.86 57.93
N THR A 123 22.58 37.10 57.07
CA THR A 123 21.13 37.23 56.85
C THR A 123 20.27 36.74 58.01
N THR A 124 20.84 36.03 59.01
CA THR A 124 20.09 35.49 60.14
C THR A 124 19.71 36.55 61.18
N LYS A 125 20.40 37.70 61.19
CA LYS A 125 20.20 38.78 62.17
C LYS A 125 19.09 39.74 61.75
N PRO A 126 17.94 39.79 62.43
CA PRO A 126 16.87 40.76 62.12
C PRO A 126 17.28 42.19 62.48
N GLU A 127 18.19 42.40 63.43
CA GLU A 127 18.59 43.73 63.90
C GLU A 127 19.33 44.58 62.84
N TYR A 128 19.82 43.99 61.75
CA TYR A 128 20.52 44.70 60.66
C TYR A 128 19.62 45.11 59.49
N LEU A 129 18.29 44.99 59.61
CA LEU A 129 17.36 45.55 58.63
C LEU A 129 17.34 47.09 58.74
N ILE A 130 17.54 47.79 57.62
CA ILE A 130 17.37 49.25 57.53
C ILE A 130 15.92 49.58 57.19
N SER A 131 15.40 48.98 56.11
CA SER A 131 13.99 49.03 55.73
C SER A 131 13.64 47.90 54.77
N SER A 132 12.35 47.58 54.65
CA SER A 132 11.84 46.59 53.70
C SER A 132 10.77 47.23 52.81
N PHE A 133 11.00 47.18 51.51
CA PHE A 133 10.12 47.71 50.48
C PHE A 133 9.40 46.54 49.81
N SER A 134 8.07 46.52 49.87
CA SER A 134 7.25 45.48 49.25
C SER A 134 6.30 46.07 48.21
N MET A 135 6.17 45.40 47.06
CA MET A 135 5.16 45.70 46.06
C MET A 135 4.52 44.43 45.51
N LYS A 136 3.33 44.59 44.93
CA LYS A 136 2.65 43.61 44.08
C LYS A 136 2.30 44.32 42.77
N GLY A 137 2.44 43.64 41.65
CA GLY A 137 2.30 44.25 40.33
C GLY A 137 1.87 43.26 39.26
N HIS A 138 1.45 43.82 38.13
CA HIS A 138 1.36 43.11 36.85
C HIS A 138 2.36 43.78 35.90
N LEU A 139 3.13 42.98 35.17
CA LEU A 139 4.20 43.44 34.29
C LEU A 139 4.12 42.66 32.97
N GLY A 140 3.94 43.40 31.87
CA GLY A 140 4.06 42.87 30.52
C GLY A 140 5.52 42.57 30.17
N ILE A 141 5.72 41.86 29.06
CA ILE A 141 7.05 41.46 28.60
C ILE A 141 7.55 42.45 27.55
N GLY A 142 8.77 42.93 27.70
CA GLY A 142 9.36 43.87 26.75
C GLY A 142 10.66 44.51 27.24
N PRO A 143 11.37 45.23 26.35
CA PRO A 143 12.60 45.94 26.69
C PRO A 143 12.37 47.21 27.52
N GLU A 144 11.12 47.69 27.64
CA GLU A 144 10.79 48.92 28.36
C GLU A 144 10.91 48.75 29.87
N TRP A 145 11.45 49.77 30.54
CA TRP A 145 11.63 49.78 31.98
C TRP A 145 10.42 50.40 32.69
N SER A 146 9.87 49.69 33.67
CA SER A 146 8.83 50.20 34.56
C SER A 146 9.47 50.83 35.81
N PRO A 147 9.47 52.17 35.98
CA PRO A 147 10.01 52.83 37.16
C PRO A 147 9.03 52.81 38.33
N ASP A 148 9.55 52.75 39.55
CA ASP A 148 8.77 52.84 40.78
C ASP A 148 9.58 53.52 41.90
N VAL A 149 8.88 54.15 42.84
CA VAL A 149 9.44 54.82 44.02
C VAL A 149 8.67 54.39 45.25
N LYS A 150 9.38 53.94 46.28
CA LYS A 150 8.78 53.52 47.56
C LYS A 150 9.42 54.29 48.71
N LYS A 151 8.57 54.84 49.58
CA LYS A 151 8.97 55.48 50.84
C LYS A 151 8.49 54.63 52.01
N VAL A 152 9.39 54.30 52.94
CA VAL A 152 9.11 53.48 54.13
C VAL A 152 9.86 54.11 55.31
N ALA A 153 9.10 54.56 56.31
CA ALA A 153 9.60 55.31 57.47
C ALA A 153 10.54 56.47 57.04
N GLN A 154 11.79 56.49 57.51
CA GLN A 154 12.80 57.49 57.17
C GLN A 154 13.51 57.28 55.81
N THR A 155 13.10 56.28 55.03
CA THR A 155 13.82 55.83 53.82
C THR A 155 13.02 55.95 52.52
N GLU A 156 13.72 56.21 51.41
CA GLU A 156 13.20 56.18 50.04
C GLU A 156 14.08 55.30 49.16
N LEU A 157 13.47 54.49 48.30
CA LEU A 157 14.13 53.72 47.25
C LEU A 157 13.50 54.03 45.89
N ARG A 158 14.33 54.31 44.88
CA ARG A 158 13.96 54.46 43.47
C ARG A 158 14.57 53.33 42.67
N TYR A 159 13.76 52.64 41.90
CA TYR A 159 14.15 51.46 41.12
C TYR A 159 13.34 51.38 39.83
N SER A 160 13.79 50.56 38.88
CA SER A 160 12.99 50.17 37.72
C SER A 160 13.15 48.69 37.44
N TYR A 161 12.10 48.06 36.93
CA TYR A 161 12.08 46.63 36.61
C TYR A 161 11.53 46.38 35.21
N ARG A 162 11.94 45.26 34.60
CA ARG A 162 11.36 44.75 33.34
C ARG A 162 11.47 43.23 33.28
N PHE A 163 10.65 42.61 32.43
CA PHE A 163 10.79 41.19 32.10
C PHE A 163 11.05 41.03 30.61
N ILE A 164 12.13 40.34 30.26
CA ILE A 164 12.53 40.06 28.88
C ILE A 164 12.60 38.56 28.65
N CYS A 165 12.26 38.10 27.44
CA CYS A 165 12.49 36.72 27.05
C CYS A 165 13.99 36.44 26.88
N ASN A 166 14.37 35.17 27.08
CA ASN A 166 15.68 34.71 26.65
C ASN A 166 15.74 34.61 25.11
N GLU A 167 16.96 34.47 24.57
CA GLU A 167 17.15 34.29 23.13
C GLU A 167 16.34 33.10 22.60
N HIS A 168 15.72 33.27 21.42
CA HIS A 168 14.77 32.35 20.80
C HIS A 168 13.42 32.15 21.54
N TYR A 169 13.14 32.84 22.65
CA TYR A 169 11.84 32.81 23.33
C TYR A 169 10.98 34.04 23.00
N TYR A 170 9.67 33.84 22.82
CA TYR A 170 8.74 34.84 22.30
C TYR A 170 7.34 34.78 22.94
N GLY A 171 6.54 35.82 22.66
CA GLY A 171 5.15 35.97 23.11
C GLY A 171 5.02 36.45 24.55
N ASP A 172 3.79 36.82 24.94
CA ASP A 172 3.48 37.57 26.18
C ASP A 172 3.75 36.81 27.49
N THR A 173 4.29 35.60 27.40
CA THR A 173 4.66 34.72 28.52
C THR A 173 6.06 34.08 28.37
N CYS A 174 6.82 34.44 27.32
CA CYS A 174 8.08 33.83 26.91
C CYS A 174 8.05 32.30 26.84
N SER A 175 7.01 31.73 26.23
CA SER A 175 6.77 30.28 26.14
C SER A 175 6.76 29.72 24.71
N LYS A 176 6.67 30.58 23.68
CA LYS A 176 6.92 30.18 22.29
C LYS A 176 8.43 30.11 22.06
N ILE A 177 8.91 29.06 21.41
CA ILE A 177 10.33 28.90 21.04
C ILE A 177 10.44 28.96 19.51
N CYS A 178 11.31 29.82 18.99
CA CYS A 178 11.66 29.88 17.57
C CYS A 178 13.12 30.29 17.38
N ALA A 179 13.90 29.43 16.71
CA ALA A 179 15.24 29.76 16.25
C ALA A 179 15.24 29.74 14.71
N PRO A 180 15.69 30.80 14.01
CA PRO A 180 15.80 30.80 12.55
C PRO A 180 16.66 29.64 12.04
N ARG A 181 16.32 29.09 10.87
CA ARG A 181 16.95 27.90 10.31
C ARG A 181 16.96 27.95 8.78
N ASP A 182 18.01 27.41 8.19
CA ASP A 182 18.14 27.19 6.75
C ASP A 182 18.86 25.86 6.51
N ASP A 183 18.21 24.76 6.92
CA ASP A 183 18.75 23.39 6.83
C ASP A 183 17.63 22.36 6.55
N LEU A 184 17.99 21.09 6.37
CA LEU A 184 17.09 19.97 6.05
C LEU A 184 15.85 19.86 6.97
N PHE A 185 15.91 20.40 8.19
CA PHE A 185 14.84 20.40 9.18
C PHE A 185 14.03 21.72 9.20
N GLY A 186 14.13 22.54 8.15
CA GLY A 186 13.27 23.70 7.90
C GLY A 186 14.01 24.94 7.41
N HIS A 187 13.38 25.66 6.47
CA HIS A 187 13.91 26.86 5.84
C HIS A 187 13.05 28.07 6.23
N TYR A 188 13.35 28.71 7.36
CA TYR A 188 12.50 29.74 7.95
C TYR A 188 13.20 30.77 8.86
N THR A 189 12.56 31.92 9.00
CA THR A 189 12.87 32.96 9.99
C THR A 189 11.78 33.04 11.07
N CYS A 190 12.05 33.78 12.15
CA CYS A 190 11.11 33.95 13.27
C CYS A 190 10.52 35.36 13.28
N LYS A 191 9.19 35.45 13.28
CA LYS A 191 8.44 36.71 13.43
C LYS A 191 8.56 37.24 14.87
N PRO A 192 8.34 38.54 15.13
CA PRO A 192 8.39 39.12 16.48
C PRO A 192 7.43 38.48 17.51
N ASP A 193 6.37 37.81 17.06
CA ASP A 193 5.42 37.10 17.93
C ASP A 193 5.80 35.63 18.19
N GLY A 194 6.94 35.16 17.65
CA GLY A 194 7.42 33.78 17.75
C GLY A 194 6.86 32.82 16.71
N GLN A 195 6.10 33.27 15.71
CA GLN A 195 5.70 32.41 14.59
C GLN A 195 6.85 32.17 13.61
N ILE A 196 6.85 30.99 13.02
CA ILE A 196 7.66 30.61 11.86
C ILE A 196 7.21 31.43 10.62
N ALA A 197 8.17 31.84 9.79
CA ALA A 197 7.98 32.45 8.48
C ALA A 197 8.91 31.79 7.46
N CYS A 198 8.35 31.02 6.52
CA CYS A 198 9.14 30.29 5.53
C CYS A 198 9.96 31.22 4.64
N LEU A 199 11.15 30.76 4.27
CA LEU A 199 11.95 31.38 3.22
C LEU A 199 11.25 31.22 1.85
N PRO A 200 11.51 32.11 0.87
CA PRO A 200 10.91 32.02 -0.45
C PRO A 200 11.12 30.64 -1.09
N GLY A 201 10.04 30.06 -1.61
CA GLY A 201 10.07 28.72 -2.20
C GLY A 201 9.88 27.56 -1.21
N TRP A 202 9.61 27.79 0.07
CA TRP A 202 9.37 26.74 1.07
C TRP A 202 7.99 26.83 1.73
N ARG A 203 7.42 25.69 2.12
CA ARG A 203 6.09 25.56 2.76
C ARG A 203 6.02 24.44 3.80
N GLY A 204 4.84 24.27 4.40
CA GLY A 204 4.56 23.30 5.46
C GLY A 204 4.80 23.88 6.87
N GLU A 205 4.35 23.17 7.91
CA GLU A 205 4.38 23.63 9.31
C GLU A 205 5.78 24.07 9.80
N TYR A 206 6.81 23.38 9.32
CA TYR A 206 8.23 23.64 9.64
C TYR A 206 9.02 24.16 8.42
N CYS A 207 8.34 24.61 7.36
CA CYS A 207 8.97 25.12 6.13
C CYS A 207 9.99 24.16 5.50
N GLN A 208 9.64 22.87 5.47
CA GLN A 208 10.49 21.75 5.03
C GLN A 208 10.12 21.22 3.63
N GLU A 209 8.96 21.61 3.09
CA GLU A 209 8.51 21.20 1.76
C GLU A 209 8.96 22.25 0.74
N PRO A 210 9.70 21.88 -0.32
CA PRO A 210 9.96 22.80 -1.43
C PRO A 210 8.66 23.05 -2.20
N ILE A 211 8.46 24.29 -2.64
CA ILE A 211 7.41 24.67 -3.59
C ILE A 211 7.96 24.38 -4.99
N CYS A 212 7.37 23.41 -5.68
CA CYS A 212 7.78 23.02 -7.03
C CYS A 212 7.55 24.14 -8.05
N LEU A 213 8.06 23.97 -9.27
CA LEU A 213 7.78 24.88 -10.39
C LEU A 213 6.26 25.11 -10.54
N GLU A 214 5.85 26.35 -10.75
CA GLU A 214 4.43 26.68 -10.97
C GLU A 214 3.89 25.93 -12.20
N GLY A 215 2.77 25.24 -12.04
CA GLY A 215 2.20 24.35 -13.06
C GLY A 215 2.73 22.90 -13.07
N CYS A 216 3.74 22.56 -12.26
CA CYS A 216 4.23 21.18 -12.12
C CYS A 216 3.10 20.22 -11.68
N ASN A 217 2.89 19.13 -12.41
CA ASN A 217 1.79 18.19 -12.20
C ASN A 217 1.91 17.48 -10.84
N GLU A 218 0.87 17.57 -10.00
CA GLU A 218 0.91 17.05 -8.61
C GLU A 218 1.06 15.52 -8.53
N ASN A 219 0.53 14.78 -9.51
CA ASN A 219 0.59 13.32 -9.56
C ASN A 219 1.89 12.81 -10.19
N ASN A 220 2.37 13.50 -11.23
CA ASN A 220 3.39 13.01 -12.15
C ASN A 220 4.75 13.69 -11.98
N GLY A 221 4.76 14.88 -11.38
CA GLY A 221 5.95 15.59 -10.94
C GLY A 221 6.27 15.35 -9.46
N ASN A 222 7.41 15.89 -9.05
CA ASN A 222 7.83 16.14 -7.68
C ASN A 222 8.99 17.15 -7.71
N CYS A 223 9.38 17.74 -6.58
CA CYS A 223 10.56 18.59 -6.48
C CYS A 223 11.41 18.25 -5.26
N THR A 224 12.73 18.43 -5.38
CA THR A 224 13.67 18.33 -4.25
C THR A 224 14.28 19.67 -3.88
N LEU A 225 14.17 20.66 -4.76
CA LEU A 225 14.55 22.06 -4.54
C LEU A 225 13.39 22.96 -5.01
N PRO A 226 13.23 24.18 -4.45
CA PRO A 226 12.21 25.10 -4.91
C PRO A 226 12.33 25.46 -6.39
N GLY A 227 11.20 25.59 -7.09
CA GLY A 227 11.16 25.91 -8.53
C GLY A 227 11.57 24.76 -9.46
N GLU A 228 11.84 23.57 -8.94
CA GLU A 228 12.12 22.37 -9.73
C GLU A 228 10.83 21.63 -10.14
N CYS A 229 10.86 20.87 -11.24
CA CYS A 229 9.87 19.83 -11.55
C CYS A 229 10.59 18.59 -12.10
N LYS A 230 10.76 17.56 -11.27
CA LYS A 230 11.31 16.25 -11.64
C LYS A 230 10.17 15.29 -11.97
N CYS A 231 10.18 14.75 -13.19
CA CYS A 231 9.14 13.83 -13.63
C CYS A 231 9.37 12.42 -13.12
N ARG A 232 8.28 11.76 -12.72
CA ARG A 232 8.27 10.34 -12.38
C ARG A 232 8.54 9.49 -13.62
N GLU A 233 8.90 8.23 -13.40
CA GLU A 233 9.07 7.27 -14.49
C GLU A 233 7.80 7.22 -15.35
N GLY A 234 7.98 7.17 -16.68
CA GLY A 234 6.86 7.26 -17.63
C GLY A 234 6.42 8.67 -18.03
N TRP A 235 6.87 9.74 -17.36
CA TRP A 235 6.46 11.12 -17.67
C TRP A 235 7.63 12.02 -18.13
N GLN A 236 7.30 13.11 -18.82
CA GLN A 236 8.21 14.09 -19.44
C GLN A 236 7.50 15.45 -19.64
N GLY A 237 8.20 16.41 -20.26
CA GLY A 237 7.76 17.81 -20.35
C GLY A 237 8.29 18.65 -19.18
N LEU A 238 8.17 19.98 -19.28
CA LEU A 238 8.62 20.91 -18.23
C LEU A 238 7.78 20.79 -16.95
N PHE A 239 6.52 20.38 -17.08
CA PHE A 239 5.55 20.26 -15.99
C PHE A 239 5.19 18.80 -15.66
N CYS A 240 5.84 17.83 -16.30
CA CYS A 240 5.58 16.39 -16.13
C CYS A 240 4.15 15.96 -16.51
N ASP A 241 3.55 16.72 -17.41
CA ASP A 241 2.21 16.61 -17.96
C ASP A 241 2.16 15.77 -19.26
N VAL A 242 3.31 15.49 -19.87
CA VAL A 242 3.41 14.72 -21.12
C VAL A 242 3.85 13.29 -20.84
N CYS A 243 3.08 12.30 -21.30
CA CYS A 243 3.45 10.88 -21.22
C CYS A 243 4.67 10.55 -22.10
N LYS A 244 5.46 9.55 -21.70
CA LYS A 244 6.48 8.91 -22.54
C LYS A 244 5.83 7.78 -23.34
N LEU A 245 6.04 7.77 -24.65
CA LEU A 245 5.63 6.68 -25.55
C LEU A 245 6.39 5.40 -25.23
N HIS A 246 5.84 4.24 -25.64
CA HIS A 246 6.61 2.99 -25.66
C HIS A 246 7.93 3.18 -26.45
N PRO A 247 9.11 2.67 -25.99
CA PRO A 247 10.38 2.92 -26.68
C PRO A 247 10.44 2.45 -28.14
N SER A 248 9.68 1.41 -28.49
CA SER A 248 9.58 0.91 -29.88
C SER A 248 8.61 1.70 -30.77
N CYS A 249 7.77 2.56 -30.19
CA CYS A 249 6.65 3.23 -30.87
C CYS A 249 7.12 4.11 -32.04
N LYS A 250 6.55 3.91 -33.23
CA LYS A 250 6.88 4.69 -34.44
C LYS A 250 5.87 5.79 -34.69
N HIS A 251 4.62 5.44 -34.97
CA HIS A 251 3.60 6.40 -35.40
C HIS A 251 2.39 6.45 -34.45
N GLY A 252 2.64 6.43 -33.15
CA GLY A 252 1.61 6.52 -32.11
C GLY A 252 1.55 7.84 -31.35
N THR A 253 0.61 7.88 -30.41
CA THR A 253 0.46 8.83 -29.29
C THR A 253 0.28 8.05 -27.98
N CYS A 254 0.24 8.72 -26.83
CA CYS A 254 -0.06 8.11 -25.53
C CYS A 254 -1.07 8.98 -24.77
N LYS A 255 -1.69 8.41 -23.73
CA LYS A 255 -2.36 9.16 -22.66
C LYS A 255 -1.70 8.83 -21.33
N GLU A 256 -1.64 7.54 -21.01
CA GLU A 256 -0.81 7.02 -19.91
C GLU A 256 0.59 6.64 -20.41
N PRO A 257 1.58 6.52 -19.51
CA PRO A 257 2.93 6.11 -19.87
C PRO A 257 3.02 4.79 -20.62
N TRP A 258 4.02 4.70 -21.50
CA TRP A 258 4.39 3.51 -22.26
C TRP A 258 3.30 2.98 -23.22
N GLN A 259 2.20 3.70 -23.39
CA GLN A 259 1.22 3.44 -24.44
C GLN A 259 1.79 3.80 -25.84
N CYS A 260 1.18 3.22 -26.87
CA CYS A 260 1.46 3.51 -28.28
C CYS A 260 0.14 3.38 -29.08
N THR A 261 -0.76 4.36 -28.92
CA THR A 261 -2.04 4.43 -29.63
C THR A 261 -1.80 4.91 -31.05
N CYS A 262 -2.07 4.10 -32.06
CA CYS A 262 -1.68 4.43 -33.43
C CYS A 262 -2.43 5.62 -34.01
N LYS A 263 -1.70 6.44 -34.77
CA LYS A 263 -2.27 7.47 -35.64
C LYS A 263 -2.99 6.80 -36.81
N GLU A 264 -3.95 7.51 -37.40
CA GLU A 264 -4.73 7.04 -38.54
C GLU A 264 -3.81 6.56 -39.68
N GLY A 265 -4.14 5.39 -40.24
CA GLY A 265 -3.33 4.70 -41.25
C GLY A 265 -2.21 3.78 -40.71
N TRP A 266 -1.92 3.79 -39.40
CA TRP A 266 -0.90 2.93 -38.79
C TRP A 266 -1.51 1.88 -37.86
N GLY A 267 -0.82 0.73 -37.75
CA GLY A 267 -1.22 -0.41 -36.94
C GLY A 267 -0.05 -1.23 -36.43
N GLY A 268 -0.36 -2.39 -35.85
CA GLY A 268 0.60 -3.17 -35.06
C GLY A 268 0.84 -2.58 -33.67
N ILE A 269 1.39 -3.38 -32.75
CA ILE A 269 1.56 -3.02 -31.34
C ILE A 269 2.54 -1.85 -31.10
N PHE A 270 3.33 -1.48 -32.10
CA PHE A 270 4.27 -0.35 -32.06
C PHE A 270 3.99 0.71 -33.13
N CYS A 271 2.83 0.64 -33.81
CA CYS A 271 2.42 1.57 -34.87
C CYS A 271 3.44 1.68 -36.00
N ASP A 272 4.02 0.55 -36.34
CA ASP A 272 5.08 0.31 -37.32
C ASP A 272 4.56 -0.35 -38.61
N GLN A 273 3.33 -0.89 -38.60
CA GLN A 273 2.66 -1.43 -39.78
C GLN A 273 1.86 -0.35 -40.50
N ASP A 274 2.13 -0.13 -41.79
CA ASP A 274 1.38 0.80 -42.63
C ASP A 274 0.12 0.13 -43.19
N LEU A 275 -1.05 0.47 -42.62
CA LEU A 275 -2.34 -0.07 -43.05
C LEU A 275 -2.81 0.49 -44.39
N ASN A 276 -2.13 1.54 -44.88
CA ASN A 276 -2.40 2.25 -46.13
C ASN A 276 -1.30 2.02 -47.20
N TYR A 277 -0.51 0.95 -47.07
CA TYR A 277 0.64 0.63 -47.94
C TYR A 277 0.38 0.85 -49.45
N CYS A 278 -0.76 0.42 -49.97
CA CYS A 278 -1.15 0.61 -51.37
C CYS A 278 -1.23 2.08 -51.83
N THR A 279 -1.65 3.02 -50.98
CA THR A 279 -1.76 4.44 -51.37
C THR A 279 -0.43 5.17 -51.23
N HIS A 280 0.38 4.82 -50.23
CA HIS A 280 1.71 5.39 -50.02
C HIS A 280 2.76 4.86 -51.01
N HIS A 281 2.77 3.55 -51.29
CA HIS A 281 3.84 2.89 -52.06
C HIS A 281 3.45 2.44 -53.48
N LYS A 282 2.16 2.22 -53.77
CA LYS A 282 1.64 1.77 -55.09
C LYS A 282 2.46 0.63 -55.75
N PRO A 283 2.65 -0.52 -55.06
CA PRO A 283 3.60 -1.56 -55.48
C PRO A 283 3.21 -2.35 -56.75
N CYS A 284 1.93 -2.36 -57.13
CA CYS A 284 1.45 -3.19 -58.24
C CYS A 284 1.73 -2.56 -59.62
N ALA A 285 2.35 -3.33 -60.50
CA ALA A 285 2.66 -3.00 -61.88
C ALA A 285 1.49 -3.27 -62.85
N ASN A 286 1.67 -2.90 -64.13
CA ASN A 286 0.81 -3.30 -65.26
C ASN A 286 -0.70 -3.03 -65.08
N GLY A 287 -1.05 -2.00 -64.28
CA GLY A 287 -2.42 -1.61 -63.99
C GLY A 287 -3.19 -2.55 -63.04
N ALA A 288 -2.50 -3.48 -62.37
CA ALA A 288 -3.09 -4.38 -61.39
C ALA A 288 -3.62 -3.64 -60.14
N THR A 289 -4.70 -4.15 -59.55
CA THR A 289 -5.36 -3.51 -58.40
C THR A 289 -4.67 -3.88 -57.09
N CYS A 290 -4.16 -2.89 -56.36
CA CYS A 290 -3.58 -3.07 -55.03
C CYS A 290 -4.67 -3.11 -53.95
N MET A 291 -4.57 -4.06 -53.02
CA MET A 291 -5.42 -4.16 -51.83
C MET A 291 -4.57 -4.32 -50.56
N ASN A 292 -4.81 -3.51 -49.53
CA ASN A 292 -4.14 -3.64 -48.24
C ASN A 292 -4.67 -4.90 -47.52
N THR A 293 -3.77 -5.70 -46.92
CA THR A 293 -4.14 -6.94 -46.19
C THR A 293 -4.28 -6.76 -44.68
N GLY A 294 -4.14 -5.52 -44.18
CA GLY A 294 -4.39 -5.15 -42.78
C GLY A 294 -3.27 -5.47 -41.78
N GLN A 295 -2.18 -6.10 -42.21
CA GLN A 295 -1.00 -6.42 -41.37
C GLN A 295 0.27 -5.63 -41.79
N GLY A 296 0.10 -4.41 -42.28
CA GLY A 296 1.21 -3.63 -42.85
C GLY A 296 1.70 -4.13 -44.22
N SER A 297 0.83 -4.85 -44.94
CA SER A 297 1.16 -5.58 -46.18
C SER A 297 0.04 -5.40 -47.22
N TYR A 298 0.30 -5.85 -48.44
CA TYR A 298 -0.56 -5.69 -49.61
C TYR A 298 -0.69 -6.98 -50.42
N THR A 299 -1.64 -7.00 -51.34
CA THR A 299 -1.75 -7.98 -52.42
C THR A 299 -2.12 -7.27 -53.72
N CYS A 300 -1.68 -7.83 -54.85
CA CYS A 300 -1.92 -7.28 -56.19
C CYS A 300 -2.83 -8.24 -56.98
N THR A 301 -4.01 -7.77 -57.38
CA THR A 301 -4.91 -8.52 -58.27
C THR A 301 -4.48 -8.26 -59.72
N CYS A 302 -3.74 -9.20 -60.30
CA CYS A 302 -3.16 -9.08 -61.64
C CYS A 302 -4.21 -9.06 -62.76
N MET A 303 -3.91 -8.33 -63.84
CA MET A 303 -4.63 -8.48 -65.10
C MET A 303 -4.25 -9.78 -65.80
N LEU A 304 -5.09 -10.23 -66.73
CA LEU A 304 -4.83 -11.39 -67.59
C LEU A 304 -3.48 -11.24 -68.31
N GLY A 305 -2.70 -12.34 -68.34
CA GLY A 305 -1.36 -12.35 -68.92
C GLY A 305 -0.23 -11.92 -67.97
N PHE A 306 -0.51 -11.56 -66.71
CA PHE A 306 0.51 -11.16 -65.72
C PHE A 306 0.45 -11.98 -64.43
N ASN A 307 1.61 -12.23 -63.83
CA ASN A 307 1.78 -12.88 -62.53
C ASN A 307 2.97 -12.27 -61.74
N GLY A 308 3.39 -12.92 -60.66
CA GLY A 308 4.35 -12.36 -59.69
C GLY A 308 3.66 -11.54 -58.60
N VAL A 309 4.37 -11.26 -57.51
CA VAL A 309 3.80 -10.58 -56.32
C VAL A 309 3.31 -9.16 -56.64
N ASN A 310 3.97 -8.49 -57.59
CA ASN A 310 3.64 -7.14 -58.03
C ASN A 310 2.92 -7.12 -59.38
N CYS A 311 2.53 -8.28 -59.94
CA CYS A 311 2.01 -8.40 -61.31
C CYS A 311 2.97 -7.87 -62.40
N ASP A 312 4.27 -7.93 -62.10
CA ASP A 312 5.40 -7.42 -62.86
C ASP A 312 5.96 -8.43 -63.88
N LEU A 313 5.65 -9.71 -63.72
CA LEU A 313 6.05 -10.79 -64.62
C LEU A 313 4.95 -11.09 -65.64
N GLN A 314 5.34 -11.30 -66.89
CA GLN A 314 4.41 -11.73 -67.95
C GLN A 314 4.29 -13.26 -67.94
N VAL A 315 3.06 -13.77 -68.01
CA VAL A 315 2.80 -15.20 -68.21
C VAL A 315 3.21 -15.59 -69.63
N ARG A 316 3.97 -16.68 -69.74
CA ARG A 316 4.21 -17.40 -71.00
C ARG A 316 3.95 -18.87 -70.73
N GLU A 317 2.92 -19.41 -71.34
CA GLU A 317 2.39 -20.73 -71.05
C GLU A 317 3.41 -21.85 -71.36
N CYS A 318 4.29 -21.63 -72.34
CA CYS A 318 5.37 -22.56 -72.68
C CYS A 318 6.52 -22.65 -71.67
N ASP A 319 6.68 -21.71 -70.73
CA ASP A 319 7.70 -21.81 -69.67
C ASP A 319 7.46 -23.04 -68.75
N SER A 320 6.23 -23.57 -68.72
CA SER A 320 5.87 -24.81 -68.01
C SER A 320 6.26 -26.10 -68.76
N GLN A 321 6.87 -26.01 -69.95
CA GLN A 321 7.25 -27.14 -70.82
C GLN A 321 6.13 -28.20 -71.00
N PRO A 322 4.91 -27.81 -71.42
CA PRO A 322 3.76 -28.71 -71.44
C PRO A 322 3.82 -29.81 -72.52
N CYS A 323 4.64 -29.63 -73.56
CA CYS A 323 4.75 -30.56 -74.69
C CYS A 323 5.65 -31.76 -74.36
N ARG A 324 5.17 -32.98 -74.63
CA ARG A 324 5.85 -34.24 -74.36
C ARG A 324 6.49 -34.81 -75.62
N ASN A 325 7.26 -35.90 -75.46
CA ASN A 325 7.87 -36.68 -76.55
C ASN A 325 8.72 -35.86 -77.54
N GLY A 326 9.28 -34.72 -77.11
CA GLY A 326 10.09 -33.82 -77.94
C GLY A 326 9.29 -32.84 -78.82
N GLY A 327 7.99 -32.66 -78.56
CA GLY A 327 7.19 -31.64 -79.23
C GLY A 327 7.62 -30.21 -78.89
N HIS A 328 7.60 -29.33 -79.89
CA HIS A 328 8.00 -27.92 -79.74
C HIS A 328 6.81 -27.09 -79.24
N CYS A 329 7.01 -26.28 -78.20
CA CYS A 329 5.97 -25.43 -77.63
C CYS A 329 5.99 -24.03 -78.25
N LEU A 330 4.82 -23.49 -78.58
CA LEU A 330 4.64 -22.12 -79.05
C LEU A 330 3.50 -21.43 -78.30
N ASP A 331 3.79 -20.28 -77.68
CA ASP A 331 2.79 -19.42 -77.05
C ASP A 331 1.82 -18.83 -78.10
N SER A 332 0.58 -18.52 -77.69
CA SER A 332 -0.54 -18.17 -78.58
C SER A 332 -1.58 -17.34 -77.82
N GLU A 333 -2.41 -16.56 -78.53
CA GLU A 333 -3.41 -15.66 -77.92
C GLU A 333 -4.47 -16.37 -77.04
N ASN A 334 -4.59 -17.70 -77.15
CA ASN A 334 -5.45 -18.55 -76.32
C ASN A 334 -4.64 -19.58 -75.49
N GLY A 335 -3.39 -19.27 -75.12
CA GLY A 335 -2.52 -20.13 -74.31
C GLY A 335 -1.31 -20.64 -75.11
N TYR A 336 -1.24 -21.95 -75.39
CA TYR A 336 -0.10 -22.55 -76.10
C TYR A 336 -0.54 -23.63 -77.10
N ARG A 337 0.34 -23.94 -78.06
CA ARG A 337 0.23 -25.12 -78.93
C ARG A 337 1.51 -25.95 -78.92
N CYS A 338 1.38 -27.26 -79.10
CA CYS A 338 2.49 -28.18 -79.27
C CYS A 338 2.58 -28.65 -80.74
N GLU A 339 3.76 -28.54 -81.34
CA GLU A 339 4.05 -29.07 -82.67
C GLU A 339 4.74 -30.43 -82.53
N CYS A 340 4.06 -31.49 -82.96
CA CYS A 340 4.43 -32.87 -82.64
C CYS A 340 5.37 -33.50 -83.68
N PRO A 341 6.38 -34.28 -83.25
CA PRO A 341 7.23 -35.06 -84.15
C PRO A 341 6.43 -36.12 -84.93
N GLN A 342 6.98 -36.58 -86.06
CA GLN A 342 6.37 -37.71 -86.79
C GLN A 342 6.21 -38.94 -85.89
N GLY A 343 5.06 -39.60 -86.03
CA GLY A 343 4.68 -40.74 -85.19
C GLY A 343 3.97 -40.37 -83.88
N PHE A 344 3.80 -39.08 -83.54
CA PHE A 344 3.10 -38.63 -82.33
C PHE A 344 1.89 -37.72 -82.63
N GLU A 345 0.95 -37.66 -81.68
CA GLU A 345 -0.25 -36.81 -81.73
C GLU A 345 -0.86 -36.57 -80.33
N GLY A 346 -1.91 -35.73 -80.26
CA GLY A 346 -2.48 -35.22 -79.01
C GLY A 346 -2.10 -33.75 -78.77
N THR A 347 -2.80 -33.08 -77.86
CA THR A 347 -2.58 -31.64 -77.58
C THR A 347 -1.23 -31.35 -76.93
N HIS A 348 -0.58 -32.37 -76.38
CA HIS A 348 0.73 -32.32 -75.75
C HIS A 348 1.70 -33.32 -76.40
N CYS A 349 1.38 -33.81 -77.60
CA CYS A 349 2.14 -34.85 -78.32
C CYS A 349 2.30 -36.16 -77.54
N GLU A 350 1.38 -36.43 -76.62
CA GLU A 350 1.47 -37.50 -75.63
C GLU A 350 1.20 -38.90 -76.17
N ASN A 351 0.46 -39.01 -77.28
CA ASN A 351 0.07 -40.28 -77.89
C ASN A 351 0.99 -40.64 -79.06
N ARG A 352 1.24 -41.93 -79.26
CA ARG A 352 1.89 -42.45 -80.47
C ARG A 352 0.81 -42.83 -81.50
N LYS A 353 0.97 -42.42 -82.76
CA LYS A 353 0.13 -42.84 -83.88
C LYS A 353 0.26 -44.36 -84.07
N LEU A 354 -0.88 -45.05 -84.08
CA LEU A 354 -0.97 -46.51 -84.19
C LEU A 354 -1.28 -46.94 -85.64
N THR A 355 -0.69 -48.06 -86.05
CA THR A 355 -0.82 -48.67 -87.38
C THR A 355 -1.43 -50.08 -87.27
N CYS A 356 -1.80 -50.75 -88.38
CA CYS A 356 -2.24 -52.15 -88.28
C CYS A 356 -1.09 -53.10 -87.87
N ALA A 357 0.18 -52.71 -88.04
CA ALA A 357 1.33 -53.47 -87.56
C ALA A 357 1.41 -53.54 -86.02
N ASP A 358 0.83 -52.55 -85.31
CA ASP A 358 0.72 -52.56 -83.84
C ASP A 358 -0.45 -53.46 -83.33
N THR A 359 -1.13 -54.19 -84.21
CA THR A 359 -2.28 -55.09 -83.93
C THR A 359 -3.43 -54.46 -83.09
N PRO A 360 -3.96 -53.29 -83.47
CA PRO A 360 -4.84 -52.49 -82.60
C PRO A 360 -6.26 -53.05 -82.43
N CYS A 361 -6.68 -54.04 -83.20
CA CYS A 361 -8.05 -54.60 -83.16
C CYS A 361 -8.14 -55.81 -82.22
N PHE A 362 -8.98 -55.73 -81.19
CA PHE A 362 -9.19 -56.78 -80.20
C PHE A 362 -10.22 -57.83 -80.68
N HIS A 363 -10.30 -58.94 -79.94
CA HIS A 363 -11.31 -60.00 -80.12
C HIS A 363 -11.43 -60.53 -81.56
N GLU A 364 -10.31 -60.75 -82.24
CA GLU A 364 -10.24 -61.21 -83.65
C GLU A 364 -10.89 -60.27 -84.69
N GLY A 365 -11.13 -59.00 -84.33
CA GLY A 365 -11.53 -57.95 -85.26
C GLY A 365 -10.48 -57.72 -86.36
N LYS A 366 -10.92 -57.54 -87.60
CA LYS A 366 -9.99 -57.42 -88.75
C LYS A 366 -9.54 -55.99 -88.96
N CYS A 367 -8.23 -55.74 -88.79
CA CYS A 367 -7.61 -54.46 -89.08
C CYS A 367 -7.52 -54.21 -90.59
N LYS A 368 -7.80 -52.96 -91.00
CA LYS A 368 -7.55 -52.44 -92.35
C LYS A 368 -6.86 -51.09 -92.21
N GLU A 369 -5.78 -50.88 -92.97
CA GLU A 369 -5.13 -49.58 -93.04
C GLU A 369 -5.91 -48.61 -93.94
N ARG A 370 -5.74 -47.32 -93.66
CA ARG A 370 -6.32 -46.20 -94.40
C ARG A 370 -5.25 -45.08 -94.46
N ASP A 371 -5.43 -44.12 -95.37
CA ASP A 371 -4.60 -42.91 -95.49
C ASP A 371 -3.09 -43.22 -95.63
N ASN A 372 -2.75 -44.17 -96.52
CA ASN A 372 -1.39 -44.66 -96.77
C ASN A 372 -0.65 -45.14 -95.49
N GLY A 373 -1.34 -45.84 -94.59
CA GLY A 373 -0.77 -46.40 -93.37
C GLY A 373 -0.72 -45.43 -92.18
N ASN A 374 -1.23 -44.20 -92.34
CA ASN A 374 -1.30 -43.22 -91.25
C ASN A 374 -2.51 -43.43 -90.32
N THR A 375 -3.51 -44.20 -90.74
CA THR A 375 -4.72 -44.50 -89.95
C THR A 375 -5.16 -45.95 -90.15
N TYR A 376 -6.05 -46.46 -89.28
CA TYR A 376 -6.61 -47.80 -89.37
C TYR A 376 -8.13 -47.81 -89.04
N ILE A 377 -8.79 -48.92 -89.36
CA ILE A 377 -10.16 -49.22 -88.97
C ILE A 377 -10.30 -50.73 -88.67
N CYS A 378 -11.13 -51.08 -87.69
CA CYS A 378 -11.39 -52.47 -87.30
C CYS A 378 -12.80 -52.93 -87.71
N ASP A 379 -12.91 -54.02 -88.47
CA ASP A 379 -14.19 -54.72 -88.66
C ASP A 379 -14.46 -55.64 -87.46
N CYS A 380 -15.51 -55.37 -86.67
CA CYS A 380 -15.77 -56.08 -85.41
C CYS A 380 -16.70 -57.31 -85.54
N PRO A 381 -16.48 -58.38 -84.74
CA PRO A 381 -17.42 -59.50 -84.65
C PRO A 381 -18.76 -59.07 -84.05
N ALA A 382 -19.86 -59.74 -84.41
CA ALA A 382 -21.24 -59.35 -84.07
C ALA A 382 -21.61 -59.32 -82.56
N SER A 383 -20.71 -59.69 -81.65
CA SER A 383 -20.88 -59.55 -80.19
C SER A 383 -20.04 -58.40 -79.58
N TYR A 384 -19.28 -57.67 -80.41
CA TYR A 384 -18.34 -56.63 -80.01
C TYR A 384 -18.52 -55.34 -80.83
N THR A 385 -18.07 -54.23 -80.25
CA THR A 385 -18.21 -52.86 -80.76
C THR A 385 -17.13 -51.98 -80.12
N GLY A 386 -17.14 -50.68 -80.41
CA GLY A 386 -16.02 -49.77 -80.15
C GLY A 386 -15.09 -49.66 -81.35
N LEU A 387 -14.18 -48.69 -81.32
CA LEU A 387 -13.29 -48.38 -82.46
C LEU A 387 -12.34 -49.54 -82.78
N ASN A 388 -11.98 -50.30 -81.75
CA ASN A 388 -10.99 -51.36 -81.75
C ASN A 388 -11.61 -52.72 -81.39
N CYS A 389 -12.95 -52.84 -81.45
CA CYS A 389 -13.70 -54.02 -81.05
C CYS A 389 -13.53 -54.43 -79.57
N GLU A 390 -13.15 -53.45 -78.73
CA GLU A 390 -12.79 -53.64 -77.33
C GLU A 390 -14.00 -53.83 -76.40
N LYS A 391 -15.19 -53.33 -76.79
CA LYS A 391 -16.40 -53.36 -75.98
C LYS A 391 -17.30 -54.52 -76.39
N LYS A 392 -17.79 -55.32 -75.44
CA LYS A 392 -18.89 -56.27 -75.69
C LYS A 392 -20.19 -55.48 -75.89
N VAL A 393 -21.06 -55.93 -76.80
CA VAL A 393 -22.35 -55.25 -77.07
C VAL A 393 -23.26 -55.32 -75.83
N ASP A 394 -23.51 -54.18 -75.21
CA ASP A 394 -24.41 -54.02 -74.05
C ASP A 394 -25.88 -53.96 -74.49
N LYS A 395 -26.76 -54.52 -73.66
CA LYS A 395 -28.21 -54.58 -73.86
C LYS A 395 -28.98 -53.58 -72.98
N CYS A 396 -28.31 -52.88 -72.06
CA CYS A 396 -28.93 -51.85 -71.22
C CYS A 396 -29.14 -50.50 -71.94
N THR A 397 -28.53 -50.30 -73.12
CA THR A 397 -28.49 -49.01 -73.85
C THR A 397 -29.86 -48.45 -74.24
N SER A 398 -30.92 -49.27 -74.25
CA SER A 398 -32.28 -48.89 -74.64
C SER A 398 -33.22 -48.47 -73.49
N LEU A 399 -32.86 -48.66 -72.22
CA LEU A 399 -33.74 -48.37 -71.07
C LEU A 399 -33.14 -47.28 -70.16
N GLN A 400 -33.65 -46.06 -70.31
CA GLN A 400 -33.26 -44.91 -69.47
C GLN A 400 -34.14 -44.83 -68.21
N CYS A 401 -33.52 -45.03 -67.05
CA CYS A 401 -34.14 -44.74 -65.75
C CYS A 401 -34.10 -43.24 -65.47
N THR A 402 -35.18 -42.69 -64.91
CA THR A 402 -35.28 -41.28 -64.51
C THR A 402 -34.95 -41.12 -63.02
N ASN A 403 -34.94 -39.87 -62.53
CA ASN A 403 -34.75 -39.51 -61.10
C ASN A 403 -33.54 -40.16 -60.41
N GLY A 404 -32.48 -40.44 -61.18
CA GLY A 404 -31.23 -41.01 -60.68
C GLY A 404 -31.28 -42.50 -60.31
N GLY A 405 -32.32 -43.24 -60.72
CA GLY A 405 -32.34 -44.70 -60.66
C GLY A 405 -31.34 -45.34 -61.63
N HIS A 406 -31.00 -46.62 -61.41
CA HIS A 406 -30.04 -47.36 -62.24
C HIS A 406 -30.68 -48.62 -62.85
N CYS A 407 -30.37 -48.91 -64.11
CA CYS A 407 -30.86 -50.13 -64.77
C CYS A 407 -30.19 -51.36 -64.15
N VAL A 408 -30.97 -52.40 -63.85
CA VAL A 408 -30.47 -53.69 -63.37
C VAL A 408 -31.08 -54.83 -64.19
N ASN A 409 -30.25 -55.79 -64.56
CA ASN A 409 -30.70 -57.00 -65.27
C ASN A 409 -31.14 -58.04 -64.24
N HIS A 410 -32.41 -58.44 -64.25
CA HIS A 410 -32.96 -59.42 -63.32
C HIS A 410 -33.48 -60.64 -64.10
N GLY A 411 -32.58 -61.58 -64.37
CA GLY A 411 -32.84 -62.72 -65.26
C GLY A 411 -33.11 -62.25 -66.69
N ASN A 412 -34.30 -62.58 -67.22
CA ASN A 412 -34.72 -62.20 -68.57
C ASN A 412 -35.52 -60.87 -68.63
N LEU A 413 -35.70 -60.15 -67.51
CA LEU A 413 -36.33 -58.83 -67.49
C LEU A 413 -35.33 -57.71 -67.16
N GLN A 414 -35.56 -56.55 -67.77
CA GLN A 414 -34.90 -55.29 -67.46
C GLN A 414 -35.80 -54.47 -66.52
N LEU A 415 -35.24 -53.93 -65.44
CA LEU A 415 -35.97 -53.08 -64.50
C LEU A 415 -35.07 -51.96 -63.96
N CYS A 416 -35.64 -50.80 -63.68
CA CYS A 416 -34.94 -49.73 -62.99
C CYS A 416 -34.99 -49.93 -61.47
N SER A 417 -33.83 -49.88 -60.81
CA SER A 417 -33.71 -49.81 -59.36
C SER A 417 -33.76 -48.33 -58.94
N CYS A 418 -34.73 -47.99 -58.08
CA CYS A 418 -35.07 -46.61 -57.74
C CYS A 418 -34.42 -46.13 -56.44
N ARG A 419 -34.10 -44.83 -56.39
CA ARG A 419 -33.69 -44.16 -55.16
C ARG A 419 -34.89 -44.00 -54.23
N SER A 420 -34.62 -43.95 -52.92
CA SER A 420 -35.63 -43.63 -51.90
C SER A 420 -36.37 -42.33 -52.24
N GLY A 421 -37.68 -42.32 -52.07
CA GLY A 421 -38.59 -41.26 -52.54
C GLY A 421 -39.18 -41.48 -53.92
N PHE A 422 -38.68 -42.45 -54.72
CA PHE A 422 -39.17 -42.70 -56.08
C PHE A 422 -39.65 -44.14 -56.30
N THR A 423 -40.63 -44.29 -57.19
CA THR A 423 -41.22 -45.55 -57.64
C THR A 423 -41.65 -45.46 -59.11
N GLY A 424 -42.26 -46.52 -59.66
CA GLY A 424 -42.56 -46.66 -61.10
C GLY A 424 -41.49 -47.47 -61.85
N LEU A 425 -41.79 -47.88 -63.09
CA LEU A 425 -40.96 -48.83 -63.85
C LEU A 425 -39.65 -48.23 -64.35
N ARG A 426 -39.56 -46.90 -64.40
CA ARG A 426 -38.38 -46.09 -64.70
C ARG A 426 -38.00 -45.16 -63.54
N CYS A 427 -38.62 -45.28 -62.36
CA CYS A 427 -38.47 -44.39 -61.20
C CYS A 427 -39.10 -42.99 -61.39
N GLU A 428 -40.11 -42.90 -62.25
CA GLU A 428 -40.77 -41.69 -62.72
C GLU A 428 -41.77 -41.07 -61.72
N ILE A 429 -42.16 -41.79 -60.68
CA ILE A 429 -43.21 -41.40 -59.72
C ILE A 429 -42.56 -40.98 -58.39
N ASN A 430 -42.78 -39.74 -57.94
CA ASN A 430 -42.45 -39.34 -56.56
C ASN A 430 -43.42 -40.00 -55.57
N ILE A 431 -42.91 -40.51 -54.46
CA ILE A 431 -43.72 -41.08 -53.38
C ILE A 431 -44.29 -39.92 -52.57
N ASN A 432 -45.61 -39.76 -52.58
CA ASN A 432 -46.28 -38.71 -51.81
C ASN A 432 -46.29 -39.09 -50.32
N GLU A 433 -45.41 -38.50 -49.51
CA GLU A 433 -45.35 -38.75 -48.07
C GLU A 433 -46.45 -38.01 -47.30
N CYS A 434 -47.02 -36.93 -47.86
CA CYS A 434 -48.19 -36.25 -47.29
C CYS A 434 -49.47 -37.11 -47.30
N ALA A 435 -49.54 -38.19 -48.08
CA ALA A 435 -50.70 -39.08 -48.20
C ALA A 435 -51.10 -39.80 -46.89
N ARG A 436 -50.28 -39.72 -45.84
CA ARG A 436 -50.58 -40.22 -44.48
C ARG A 436 -50.93 -39.12 -43.47
N SER A 437 -51.16 -37.88 -43.93
CA SER A 437 -51.50 -36.71 -43.10
C SER A 437 -50.54 -36.49 -41.89
N PRO A 438 -49.21 -36.37 -42.12
CA PRO A 438 -48.23 -36.33 -41.04
C PRO A 438 -48.15 -35.01 -40.25
N CYS A 439 -49.00 -34.03 -40.56
CA CYS A 439 -49.06 -32.70 -39.93
C CYS A 439 -50.31 -32.57 -39.04
N ALA A 440 -50.13 -32.09 -37.81
CA ALA A 440 -51.18 -31.96 -36.80
C ALA A 440 -51.92 -30.61 -36.89
N ASN A 441 -52.98 -30.47 -36.09
CA ASN A 441 -53.62 -29.19 -35.76
C ASN A 441 -54.10 -28.36 -36.97
N GLY A 442 -54.55 -29.03 -38.05
CA GLY A 442 -55.04 -28.37 -39.27
C GLY A 442 -53.94 -27.77 -40.16
N SER A 443 -52.68 -28.07 -39.89
CA SER A 443 -51.51 -27.54 -40.61
C SER A 443 -51.39 -28.13 -42.02
N THR A 444 -50.93 -27.33 -42.98
CA THR A 444 -50.85 -27.76 -44.39
C THR A 444 -49.60 -28.60 -44.64
N CYS A 445 -49.76 -29.84 -45.12
CA CYS A 445 -48.65 -30.67 -45.56
C CYS A 445 -48.24 -30.30 -46.99
N ILE A 446 -46.94 -30.12 -47.22
CA ILE A 446 -46.32 -29.90 -48.53
C ILE A 446 -45.40 -31.09 -48.81
N ASP A 447 -45.68 -31.77 -49.93
CA ASP A 447 -44.92 -32.94 -50.37
C ASP A 447 -43.53 -32.54 -50.90
N GLY A 448 -42.56 -33.45 -50.80
CA GLY A 448 -41.19 -33.23 -51.25
C GLY A 448 -40.58 -34.52 -51.77
N ILE A 449 -39.26 -34.56 -51.94
CA ILE A 449 -38.56 -35.76 -52.41
C ILE A 449 -38.02 -36.52 -51.20
N ASN A 450 -38.58 -37.69 -50.91
CA ASN A 450 -38.22 -38.54 -49.77
C ASN A 450 -38.35 -37.80 -48.41
N GLY A 451 -39.40 -36.99 -48.27
CA GLY A 451 -39.72 -36.19 -47.10
C GLY A 451 -40.70 -35.05 -47.39
N TYR A 452 -41.52 -34.71 -46.40
CA TYR A 452 -42.53 -33.64 -46.45
C TYR A 452 -42.15 -32.46 -45.52
N THR A 453 -42.82 -31.32 -45.72
CA THR A 453 -42.77 -30.13 -44.84
C THR A 453 -44.17 -29.79 -44.33
N CYS A 454 -44.29 -29.44 -43.05
CA CYS A 454 -45.55 -28.98 -42.46
C CYS A 454 -45.56 -27.45 -42.31
N THR A 455 -46.59 -26.79 -42.82
CA THR A 455 -46.83 -25.35 -42.68
C THR A 455 -47.80 -25.11 -41.52
N CYS A 456 -47.28 -24.67 -40.37
CA CYS A 456 -48.04 -24.66 -39.13
C CYS A 456 -49.11 -23.56 -39.07
N ALA A 457 -50.26 -23.91 -38.48
CA ALA A 457 -51.29 -22.94 -38.13
C ALA A 457 -50.79 -21.93 -37.06
N PRO A 458 -51.28 -20.68 -37.04
CA PRO A 458 -50.86 -19.67 -36.07
C PRO A 458 -50.98 -20.15 -34.62
N GLY A 459 -49.91 -19.98 -33.84
CA GLY A 459 -49.81 -20.47 -32.46
C GLY A 459 -49.15 -21.85 -32.32
N TYR A 460 -48.91 -22.58 -33.41
CA TYR A 460 -48.27 -23.90 -33.41
C TYR A 460 -46.89 -23.92 -34.07
N THR A 461 -46.04 -24.85 -33.65
CA THR A 461 -44.64 -25.00 -34.08
C THR A 461 -44.18 -26.47 -33.99
N GLY A 462 -42.96 -26.76 -34.45
CA GLY A 462 -42.38 -28.10 -34.54
C GLY A 462 -42.58 -28.77 -35.91
N ARG A 463 -41.82 -29.83 -36.19
CA ARG A 463 -41.80 -30.51 -37.51
C ARG A 463 -43.17 -31.06 -37.93
N HIS A 464 -44.02 -31.42 -36.96
CA HIS A 464 -45.39 -31.90 -37.20
C HIS A 464 -46.44 -30.85 -36.85
N CYS A 465 -46.05 -29.63 -36.48
CA CYS A 465 -46.93 -28.57 -35.95
C CYS A 465 -47.74 -29.01 -34.71
N ASP A 466 -47.12 -29.88 -33.91
CA ASP A 466 -47.65 -30.59 -32.76
C ASP A 466 -47.54 -29.79 -31.43
N LYS A 467 -46.72 -28.74 -31.40
CA LYS A 467 -46.39 -27.98 -30.18
C LYS A 467 -46.99 -26.59 -30.22
N LEU A 468 -47.44 -26.06 -29.07
CA LEU A 468 -47.80 -24.64 -28.95
C LEU A 468 -46.54 -23.77 -28.87
N THR A 469 -46.66 -22.53 -29.33
CA THR A 469 -45.62 -21.50 -29.27
C THR A 469 -45.74 -20.70 -27.97
N ASP A 470 -44.69 -20.66 -27.15
CA ASP A 470 -44.61 -19.80 -25.96
C ASP A 470 -44.01 -18.44 -26.31
N SER A 471 -44.82 -17.40 -26.13
CA SER A 471 -44.48 -16.01 -26.48
C SER A 471 -43.70 -15.26 -25.40
N CYS A 472 -43.57 -15.79 -24.18
CA CYS A 472 -42.83 -15.16 -23.08
C CYS A 472 -41.42 -15.76 -22.88
N ALA A 473 -41.11 -16.90 -23.51
CA ALA A 473 -39.80 -17.58 -23.40
C ALA A 473 -38.58 -16.73 -23.82
N LEU A 474 -38.78 -15.67 -24.60
CA LEU A 474 -37.73 -14.72 -25.03
C LEU A 474 -37.54 -13.52 -24.09
N GLN A 475 -38.16 -13.53 -22.89
CA GLN A 475 -38.09 -12.47 -21.89
C GLN A 475 -38.28 -11.03 -22.45
N PRO A 476 -39.39 -10.75 -23.19
CA PRO A 476 -39.57 -9.49 -23.93
C PRO A 476 -39.89 -8.25 -23.07
N CYS A 477 -39.81 -8.36 -21.74
CA CYS A 477 -40.14 -7.30 -20.78
C CYS A 477 -38.88 -6.88 -20.03
N LEU A 478 -38.58 -5.58 -20.05
CA LEU A 478 -37.40 -4.98 -19.43
C LEU A 478 -37.71 -4.53 -17.99
N ASN A 479 -36.69 -4.04 -17.28
CA ASN A 479 -36.81 -3.39 -15.97
C ASN A 479 -37.62 -4.18 -14.92
N GLY A 480 -37.52 -5.52 -14.94
CA GLY A 480 -38.22 -6.41 -14.01
C GLY A 480 -39.73 -6.56 -14.28
N GLY A 481 -40.23 -6.16 -15.44
CA GLY A 481 -41.62 -6.33 -15.84
C GLY A 481 -42.04 -7.79 -16.03
N THR A 482 -43.21 -8.17 -15.53
CA THR A 482 -43.73 -9.54 -15.62
C THR A 482 -44.37 -9.78 -16.99
N CYS A 483 -43.85 -10.75 -17.76
CA CYS A 483 -44.47 -11.16 -19.02
C CYS A 483 -45.72 -12.00 -18.78
N THR A 484 -46.80 -11.71 -19.52
CA THR A 484 -48.04 -12.47 -19.52
C THR A 484 -48.56 -12.67 -20.94
N THR A 485 -49.10 -13.85 -21.26
CA THR A 485 -49.62 -14.11 -22.60
C THR A 485 -51.01 -13.51 -22.77
N GLY A 486 -51.11 -12.44 -23.56
CA GLY A 486 -52.37 -11.76 -23.85
C GLY A 486 -53.33 -12.58 -24.73
N ALA A 487 -54.59 -12.15 -24.81
CA ALA A 487 -55.72 -12.86 -25.44
C ALA A 487 -55.63 -13.12 -26.97
N LYS A 488 -54.46 -12.90 -27.59
CA LYS A 488 -54.14 -13.25 -28.98
C LYS A 488 -52.80 -14.01 -29.13
N GLY A 489 -52.24 -14.52 -28.03
CA GLY A 489 -50.92 -15.17 -28.03
C GLY A 489 -49.75 -14.19 -28.15
N GLN A 490 -49.96 -12.89 -27.92
CA GLN A 490 -48.90 -11.88 -27.92
C GLN A 490 -48.42 -11.63 -26.48
N PRO A 491 -47.12 -11.37 -26.24
CA PRO A 491 -46.63 -11.07 -24.90
C PRO A 491 -47.08 -9.67 -24.47
N THR A 492 -47.56 -9.57 -23.22
CA THR A 492 -48.02 -8.35 -22.58
C THR A 492 -47.24 -8.16 -21.27
N CYS A 493 -46.51 -7.06 -21.16
CA CYS A 493 -45.68 -6.76 -19.99
C CYS A 493 -46.47 -6.00 -18.92
N ILE A 494 -46.34 -6.42 -17.66
CA ILE A 494 -46.88 -5.73 -16.48
C ILE A 494 -45.70 -5.07 -15.76
N CYS A 495 -45.68 -3.73 -15.75
CA CYS A 495 -44.53 -2.96 -15.30
C CYS A 495 -44.53 -2.68 -13.78
N PRO A 496 -43.35 -2.65 -13.12
CA PRO A 496 -43.24 -2.16 -11.75
C PRO A 496 -43.52 -0.66 -11.66
N ALA A 497 -43.74 -0.16 -10.44
CA ALA A 497 -43.94 1.28 -10.21
C ALA A 497 -42.76 2.10 -10.75
N HIS A 498 -43.08 3.27 -11.33
CA HIS A 498 -42.17 4.21 -12.01
C HIS A 498 -41.67 3.80 -13.41
N HIS A 499 -42.01 2.61 -13.92
CA HIS A 499 -41.73 2.20 -15.29
C HIS A 499 -43.00 2.11 -16.17
N SER A 500 -42.93 2.58 -17.41
CA SER A 500 -44.04 2.58 -18.37
C SER A 500 -43.61 2.20 -19.80
N GLY A 501 -44.58 1.98 -20.69
CA GLY A 501 -44.37 1.53 -22.07
C GLY A 501 -44.58 0.02 -22.29
N PRO A 502 -44.75 -0.44 -23.54
CA PRO A 502 -45.15 -1.82 -23.87
C PRO A 502 -44.14 -2.91 -23.47
N GLN A 503 -42.89 -2.54 -23.17
CA GLN A 503 -41.84 -3.43 -22.65
C GLN A 503 -41.26 -2.92 -21.31
N CYS A 504 -41.97 -2.00 -20.63
CA CYS A 504 -41.53 -1.35 -19.40
C CYS A 504 -40.21 -0.55 -19.53
N GLN A 505 -39.96 -0.01 -20.73
CA GLN A 505 -38.67 0.56 -21.14
C GLN A 505 -38.47 2.05 -20.80
N SER A 506 -39.42 2.69 -20.10
CA SER A 506 -39.47 4.15 -19.92
C SER A 506 -39.62 4.50 -18.44
N ASP A 507 -38.81 5.43 -17.93
CA ASP A 507 -38.79 5.81 -16.52
C ASP A 507 -39.45 7.18 -16.31
N GLU A 508 -40.41 7.29 -15.39
CA GLU A 508 -41.12 8.55 -15.11
C GLU A 508 -40.49 9.33 -13.95
N GLY A 509 -39.71 10.36 -14.30
CA GLY A 509 -39.16 11.34 -13.34
C GLY A 509 -40.23 12.31 -12.78
N PRO A 510 -40.09 12.78 -11.53
CA PRO A 510 -41.13 13.55 -10.85
C PRO A 510 -41.17 15.03 -11.26
N SER A 511 -42.38 15.60 -11.28
CA SER A 511 -42.64 17.04 -11.35
C SER A 511 -43.74 17.40 -10.32
N PRO A 512 -43.71 18.59 -9.68
CA PRO A 512 -44.35 18.76 -8.36
C PRO A 512 -45.81 19.21 -8.42
N ASN A 513 -46.59 18.80 -7.40
CA ASN A 513 -47.45 19.71 -6.62
C ASN A 513 -48.01 19.06 -5.33
N THR A 514 -48.02 19.82 -4.24
CA THR A 514 -48.76 19.58 -2.97
C THR A 514 -50.28 19.72 -3.14
N PRO A 515 -51.17 19.29 -2.19
CA PRO A 515 -50.92 19.04 -0.76
C PRO A 515 -51.53 17.75 -0.13
N SER A 516 -51.16 17.48 1.12
CA SER A 516 -51.76 16.46 2.02
C SER A 516 -53.18 16.86 2.49
N PRO A 517 -54.05 15.92 2.98
CA PRO A 517 -53.97 15.55 4.40
C PRO A 517 -54.51 14.16 4.87
N LYS A 518 -53.85 13.62 5.93
CA LYS A 518 -54.39 12.86 7.09
C LYS A 518 -54.93 11.40 6.98
N LYS A 519 -54.21 10.54 7.72
CA LYS A 519 -54.66 9.44 8.64
C LYS A 519 -55.21 8.12 8.07
N GLY A 520 -54.55 7.01 8.46
CA GLY A 520 -55.00 5.62 8.31
C GLY A 520 -54.15 4.62 9.11
N TRP A 521 -54.31 4.59 10.44
CA TRP A 521 -53.80 3.56 11.38
C TRP A 521 -54.69 2.29 11.17
N ASP A 522 -54.26 1.02 11.18
CA ASP A 522 -53.08 0.37 11.81
C ASP A 522 -52.80 -1.07 11.32
N SER A 523 -51.72 -1.67 11.88
CA SER A 523 -51.55 -3.08 12.28
C SER A 523 -51.58 -4.19 11.21
N GLY A 524 -50.43 -4.88 11.06
CA GLY A 524 -50.25 -5.99 10.10
C GLY A 524 -49.42 -7.18 10.61
N ASN A 525 -48.25 -6.96 11.23
CA ASN A 525 -47.65 -7.90 12.20
C ASN A 525 -46.40 -7.36 12.91
N LYS A 526 -46.21 -7.77 14.17
CA LYS A 526 -44.97 -7.65 14.95
C LYS A 526 -44.33 -9.03 15.06
N LEU A 527 -43.00 -9.12 14.99
CA LEU A 527 -42.22 -9.77 16.06
C LEU A 527 -40.71 -9.42 16.00
N THR A 528 -40.01 -9.73 17.10
CA THR A 528 -38.53 -9.85 17.19
C THR A 528 -37.65 -8.61 16.91
N LEU A 529 -38.01 -7.43 17.41
CA LEU A 529 -37.03 -6.34 17.66
C LEU A 529 -37.01 -5.82 19.11
N ALA A 530 -37.31 -6.68 20.09
CA ALA A 530 -37.37 -6.33 21.51
C ALA A 530 -36.16 -6.84 22.34
N ALA A 531 -35.36 -7.77 21.82
CA ALA A 531 -34.31 -8.46 22.60
C ALA A 531 -33.01 -7.64 22.76
N ILE A 532 -32.63 -6.87 21.73
CA ILE A 532 -31.28 -6.28 21.64
C ILE A 532 -31.15 -5.03 22.54
N CYS A 533 -32.17 -4.18 22.59
CA CYS A 533 -32.11 -2.91 23.35
C CYS A 533 -32.01 -3.12 24.87
N LEU A 534 -32.61 -4.18 25.41
CA LEU A 534 -32.53 -4.49 26.84
C LEU A 534 -31.14 -4.95 27.27
N GLY A 535 -30.45 -5.74 26.44
CA GLY A 535 -29.10 -6.24 26.74
C GLY A 535 -28.06 -5.12 26.87
N VAL A 536 -28.07 -4.17 25.93
CA VAL A 536 -27.09 -3.06 25.91
C VAL A 536 -27.24 -2.15 27.14
N VAL A 537 -28.49 -1.84 27.54
CA VAL A 537 -28.75 -1.02 28.74
C VAL A 537 -28.34 -1.77 30.01
N LEU A 538 -28.61 -3.08 30.11
CA LEU A 538 -28.23 -3.88 31.28
C LEU A 538 -26.70 -3.92 31.47
N VAL A 539 -25.94 -4.15 30.39
CA VAL A 539 -24.47 -4.17 30.42
C VAL A 539 -23.90 -2.80 30.78
N ALA A 540 -24.45 -1.71 30.22
CA ALA A 540 -24.02 -0.35 30.56
C ALA A 540 -24.23 -0.03 32.05
N VAL A 541 -25.39 -0.39 32.61
CA VAL A 541 -25.70 -0.19 34.05
C VAL A 541 -24.80 -1.06 34.93
N LEU A 542 -24.54 -2.31 34.55
CA LEU A 542 -23.64 -3.20 35.30
C LEU A 542 -22.19 -2.70 35.31
N VAL A 543 -21.65 -2.22 34.17
CA VAL A 543 -20.31 -1.61 34.11
C VAL A 543 -20.25 -0.34 34.99
N LEU A 544 -21.30 0.48 34.99
CA LEU A 544 -21.37 1.69 35.81
C LEU A 544 -21.42 1.34 37.31
N PHE A 545 -22.18 0.31 37.70
CA PHE A 545 -22.17 -0.24 39.06
C PHE A 545 -20.80 -0.82 39.45
N CYS A 546 -20.11 -1.53 38.55
CA CYS A 546 -18.75 -2.03 38.78
C CYS A 546 -17.75 -0.88 38.99
N MET A 547 -17.81 0.18 38.18
CA MET A 547 -16.97 1.37 38.35
C MET A 547 -17.24 2.07 39.69
N VAL A 548 -18.51 2.28 40.05
CA VAL A 548 -18.87 2.82 41.37
C VAL A 548 -18.41 1.90 42.50
N ALA A 549 -18.53 0.58 42.36
CA ALA A 549 -18.05 -0.39 43.35
C ALA A 549 -16.51 -0.40 43.49
N VAL A 550 -15.76 -0.17 42.41
CA VAL A 550 -14.30 -0.01 42.44
C VAL A 550 -13.93 1.30 43.14
N VAL A 551 -14.56 2.42 42.80
CA VAL A 551 -14.33 3.72 43.48
C VAL A 551 -14.69 3.63 44.96
N VAL A 552 -15.85 3.05 45.31
CA VAL A 552 -16.27 2.84 46.71
C VAL A 552 -15.35 1.87 47.45
N ARG A 553 -14.79 0.84 46.79
CA ARG A 553 -13.73 -0.02 47.38
C ARG A 553 -12.42 0.75 47.59
N HIS A 554 -12.04 1.63 46.68
CA HIS A 554 -10.84 2.47 46.81
C HIS A 554 -10.99 3.48 47.95
N VAL A 555 -12.14 4.15 48.03
CA VAL A 555 -12.51 5.05 49.13
C VAL A 555 -12.64 4.30 50.46
N LYS A 556 -13.23 3.08 50.50
CA LYS A 556 -13.22 2.25 51.72
C LYS A 556 -11.82 1.82 52.14
N ARG A 557 -10.92 1.46 51.21
CA ARG A 557 -9.51 1.14 51.52
C ARG A 557 -8.74 2.36 52.05
N GLN A 558 -8.95 3.55 51.49
CA GLN A 558 -8.38 4.79 52.04
C GLN A 558 -8.97 5.14 53.41
N LYS A 559 -10.28 4.94 53.60
CA LYS A 559 -10.97 5.22 54.88
C LYS A 559 -10.69 4.17 55.96
N SER A 560 -10.31 2.94 55.61
CA SER A 560 -9.81 1.94 56.57
C SER A 560 -8.37 2.24 56.99
N ARG A 561 -7.46 2.58 56.06
CA ARG A 561 -6.12 3.08 56.40
C ARG A 561 -6.21 4.28 57.36
N LYS A 562 -6.99 5.32 56.99
CA LYS A 562 -7.21 6.49 57.85
C LYS A 562 -7.99 6.24 59.16
N LYS A 563 -8.54 5.04 59.39
CA LYS A 563 -9.17 4.68 60.68
C LYS A 563 -8.23 3.86 61.56
N GLN A 564 -7.45 2.97 60.97
CA GLN A 564 -6.47 2.15 61.71
C GLN A 564 -5.33 3.01 62.27
N ASP A 565 -4.87 4.03 61.54
CA ASP A 565 -3.89 5.01 62.03
C ASP A 565 -4.49 6.00 63.08
N SER A 566 -5.81 5.94 63.34
CA SER A 566 -6.54 6.87 64.21
C SER A 566 -7.00 6.25 65.54
N GLU A 567 -6.86 4.94 65.73
CA GLU A 567 -7.38 4.21 66.91
C GLU A 567 -6.27 3.52 67.74
N THR A 568 -4.99 3.84 67.50
CA THR A 568 -3.86 3.31 68.29
C THR A 568 -2.93 4.39 68.88
N MET A 569 -3.33 5.67 68.84
CA MET A 569 -2.69 6.74 69.63
C MET A 569 -3.72 7.70 70.26
N ASN A 570 -4.72 7.13 70.93
CA ASN A 570 -5.60 7.90 71.83
C ASN A 570 -6.23 7.02 72.92
N ASN A 571 -5.40 6.27 73.66
CA ASN A 571 -5.84 5.55 74.86
C ASN A 571 -4.73 5.26 75.88
N LEU A 572 -3.74 6.17 76.01
CA LEU A 572 -2.78 6.13 77.12
C LEU A 572 -2.15 7.50 77.44
N PHE A 573 -2.99 8.53 77.65
CA PHE A 573 -2.89 9.49 78.78
C PHE A 573 -3.98 10.58 78.65
N LYS A 574 -5.12 10.38 79.33
CA LYS A 574 -5.92 11.50 79.86
C LYS A 574 -6.72 11.10 81.08
N ALA A 575 -5.99 11.01 82.20
CA ALA A 575 -6.53 11.10 83.55
C ALA A 575 -5.59 11.99 84.37
N ASP A 576 -5.71 13.32 84.35
CA ASP A 576 -6.49 14.16 83.40
C ASP A 576 -5.65 15.35 82.87
N PHE A 577 -5.52 16.55 83.45
CA PHE A 577 -6.31 17.25 84.48
C PHE A 577 -6.46 18.75 84.09
N GLN A 578 -6.81 19.62 85.04
CA GLN A 578 -7.46 20.91 84.75
C GLN A 578 -6.58 22.06 84.23
N LYS A 579 -7.27 22.84 83.38
CA LYS A 579 -7.27 24.32 83.23
C LYS A 579 -6.27 25.00 82.26
N GLU A 580 -6.92 25.86 81.45
CA GLU A 580 -6.47 27.14 80.89
C GLU A 580 -5.37 27.18 79.79
N ASN A 581 -5.88 27.14 78.55
CA ASN A 581 -5.66 28.15 77.49
C ASN A 581 -4.23 28.61 77.06
N LEU A 582 -4.03 28.52 75.74
CA LEU A 582 -3.21 29.40 74.86
C LEU A 582 -1.68 29.19 74.73
N VAL A 583 -1.31 28.55 73.61
CA VAL A 583 -0.40 29.06 72.55
C VAL A 583 1.14 29.09 72.74
N SER A 584 1.81 28.27 71.89
CA SER A 584 3.16 28.35 71.27
C SER A 584 4.48 28.45 72.09
N ILE A 585 5.27 27.37 72.01
CA ILE A 585 6.55 27.22 71.24
C ILE A 585 7.50 28.44 71.23
N PRO A 586 8.77 28.28 71.68
CA PRO A 586 9.88 28.09 70.72
C PRO A 586 11.07 27.14 71.09
N GLU A 587 11.65 26.54 70.03
CA GLU A 587 13.09 26.36 69.72
C GLU A 587 14.05 25.23 70.26
N LEU A 588 14.76 24.62 69.27
CA LEU A 588 16.21 24.30 69.14
C LEU A 588 16.97 23.09 69.80
N LYS A 589 17.66 22.36 68.90
CA LYS A 589 19.09 21.86 68.90
C LYS A 589 19.54 20.52 69.57
N ASN A 590 20.41 19.81 68.81
CA ASN A 590 21.62 19.04 69.21
C ASN A 590 21.49 17.69 69.97
N ASN A 591 22.44 16.71 69.94
CA ASN A 591 23.47 16.30 68.95
C ASN A 591 24.17 14.93 69.31
N ASN A 592 24.90 14.32 68.35
CA ASN A 592 26.12 13.44 68.49
C ASN A 592 26.13 11.98 69.08
N LYS A 593 26.76 11.05 68.29
CA LYS A 593 27.72 9.95 68.65
C LYS A 593 27.23 8.76 69.54
N LYS A 594 27.86 7.55 69.61
CA LYS A 594 29.06 6.85 69.05
C LYS A 594 28.76 5.30 69.07
N VAL A 595 29.19 4.44 68.13
CA VAL A 595 30.43 3.59 68.09
C VAL A 595 30.73 2.72 69.34
N ASP A 596 31.02 1.40 69.38
CA ASP A 596 30.82 0.13 68.57
C ASP A 596 31.21 -1.07 69.54
N VAL A 597 31.61 -2.37 69.29
CA VAL A 597 31.99 -3.25 68.14
C VAL A 597 32.08 -4.77 68.59
N GLU A 598 32.13 -5.77 67.66
CA GLU A 598 32.60 -7.21 67.79
C GLU A 598 31.87 -8.22 68.76
N LEU A 599 32.00 -9.58 68.77
CA LEU A 599 32.72 -10.64 68.01
C LEU A 599 32.00 -12.05 68.10
N GLU A 600 32.15 -12.93 67.07
CA GLU A 600 32.27 -14.44 67.06
C GLU A 600 31.41 -15.44 67.91
N SER A 601 31.35 -16.79 67.70
CA SER A 601 32.05 -17.78 66.81
C SER A 601 31.34 -19.17 66.63
N THR A 602 31.45 -19.78 65.42
CA THR A 602 31.64 -21.24 65.12
C THR A 602 30.50 -22.29 65.37
N LYS A 603 30.44 -23.50 64.74
CA LYS A 603 31.25 -24.33 63.78
C LYS A 603 30.31 -25.41 63.13
N GLU A 604 30.61 -26.26 62.14
CA GLU A 604 31.79 -26.59 61.28
C GLU A 604 31.28 -26.81 59.81
N LYS A 605 31.36 -27.85 58.94
CA LYS A 605 32.07 -29.16 58.67
C LYS A 605 31.73 -29.51 57.16
N LEU A 606 32.39 -30.35 56.34
CA LEU A 606 33.61 -31.19 56.42
C LEU A 606 34.39 -31.23 55.06
N ASN A 607 34.52 -32.39 54.38
CA ASN A 607 35.51 -32.74 53.33
C ASN A 607 35.05 -34.01 52.53
N HIS A 608 35.51 -34.44 51.33
CA HIS A 608 36.43 -33.94 50.27
C HIS A 608 36.32 -34.77 48.94
N LYS A 609 36.75 -34.22 47.78
CA LYS A 609 37.45 -34.78 46.55
C LYS A 609 37.31 -36.28 46.08
N HIS A 610 37.58 -36.70 44.83
CA HIS A 610 38.14 -36.12 43.57
C HIS A 610 37.41 -36.73 42.30
N ILE A 611 37.91 -37.10 41.09
CA ILE A 611 39.25 -37.25 40.43
C ILE A 611 39.27 -36.86 38.91
N ASN A 612 39.75 -37.69 37.95
CA ASN A 612 40.29 -37.29 36.63
C ASN A 612 39.98 -38.23 35.40
N HIS A 613 40.02 -37.64 34.18
CA HIS A 613 40.77 -38.05 32.94
C HIS A 613 40.23 -38.96 31.77
N TYR A 614 40.42 -38.40 30.55
CA TYR A 614 40.98 -38.94 29.27
C TYR A 614 40.19 -39.75 28.19
N HIS A 615 40.10 -39.12 27.00
CA HIS A 615 40.47 -39.58 25.62
C HIS A 615 39.69 -40.63 24.79
N GLN A 616 39.43 -40.25 23.51
CA GLN A 616 39.50 -41.03 22.24
C GLN A 616 38.51 -42.20 21.98
N ASP A 617 38.21 -42.66 20.75
CA ASP A 617 38.26 -42.14 19.35
C ASP A 617 37.48 -43.11 18.42
N TYR A 618 37.41 -42.82 17.10
CA TYR A 618 36.99 -43.68 15.95
C TYR A 618 35.46 -43.97 15.80
N LYS A 619 34.79 -43.68 14.66
CA LYS A 619 34.81 -44.33 13.30
C LYS A 619 34.28 -45.79 13.33
N THR A 620 33.39 -46.28 12.44
CA THR A 620 32.97 -45.85 11.09
C THR A 620 31.65 -46.53 10.61
N SER A 621 31.06 -46.06 9.49
CA SER A 621 30.46 -46.88 8.39
C SER A 621 28.95 -47.27 8.35
N MET A 622 28.25 -46.73 7.33
CA MET A 622 27.19 -47.30 6.44
C MET A 622 25.99 -48.12 6.98
N GLY A 623 24.76 -47.86 6.47
CA GLY A 623 23.61 -48.74 6.81
C GLY A 623 22.19 -48.63 6.18
N TYR A 624 21.91 -47.83 5.13
CA TYR A 624 20.62 -47.81 4.40
C TYR A 624 19.32 -47.40 5.18
N LYS A 625 18.17 -47.42 4.49
CA LYS A 625 16.82 -46.99 4.94
C LYS A 625 15.92 -48.19 5.38
N ASP A 626 14.69 -48.09 5.91
CA ASP A 626 13.61 -47.06 5.86
C ASP A 626 12.69 -47.01 7.13
N GLU A 627 11.98 -45.88 7.25
CA GLU A 627 10.69 -45.54 7.93
C GLU A 627 10.25 -45.98 9.36
N LEU A 628 9.62 -44.99 10.04
CA LEU A 628 8.58 -45.04 11.12
C LEU A 628 8.87 -45.85 12.41
N SER A 629 9.01 -45.25 13.61
CA SER A 629 8.08 -44.28 14.23
C SER A 629 8.47 -43.93 15.70
N LEU A 630 7.77 -42.95 16.30
CA LEU A 630 7.69 -42.60 17.73
C LEU A 630 8.91 -41.92 18.43
N LEU A 631 8.70 -40.64 18.81
CA LEU A 631 9.18 -39.92 20.02
C LEU A 631 10.71 -39.81 20.26
N ASP A 632 11.27 -38.69 20.77
CA ASP A 632 10.65 -37.61 21.55
C ASP A 632 11.33 -36.23 21.28
N LYS A 633 10.76 -35.18 21.88
CA LYS A 633 11.16 -33.76 22.00
C LYS A 633 12.58 -33.29 21.63
N ASP A 634 12.65 -32.02 21.19
CA ASP A 634 13.65 -31.07 21.72
C ASP A 634 13.00 -29.70 22.09
N GLU A 635 13.03 -29.33 23.37
CA GLU A 635 12.28 -28.19 23.95
C GLU A 635 13.16 -26.94 24.17
N ASN A 636 13.58 -26.24 23.10
CA ASN A 636 14.49 -25.09 23.23
C ASN A 636 13.91 -23.71 22.86
N CYS A 637 12.62 -23.60 22.51
CA CYS A 637 11.98 -22.31 22.18
C CYS A 637 10.94 -21.82 23.23
N GLU A 638 10.54 -22.64 24.19
CA GLU A 638 9.46 -22.30 25.15
C GLU A 638 9.93 -21.64 26.47
N LYS A 639 11.23 -21.63 26.78
CA LYS A 639 11.74 -21.19 28.09
C LYS A 639 12.14 -19.71 28.15
N ARG A 640 11.17 -18.85 27.86
CA ARG A 640 11.00 -17.49 28.40
C ARG A 640 9.51 -17.15 28.36
N ILE A 641 9.06 -16.20 29.18
CA ILE A 641 7.64 -15.84 29.45
C ILE A 641 6.89 -16.86 30.34
N GLU A 642 6.87 -16.60 31.65
CA GLU A 642 5.64 -16.76 32.45
C GLU A 642 5.46 -15.54 33.35
N GLU A 643 4.22 -15.35 33.84
CA GLU A 643 3.76 -14.23 34.69
C GLU A 643 3.63 -12.81 34.08
N LYS A 644 2.58 -12.58 33.28
CA LYS A 644 1.28 -12.02 33.80
C LYS A 644 0.27 -11.66 32.68
N LYS A 645 -0.91 -12.32 32.71
CA LYS A 645 -2.18 -11.81 32.12
C LYS A 645 -2.74 -10.72 33.08
N HIS A 646 -3.60 -9.74 32.74
CA HIS A 646 -4.79 -9.62 31.88
C HIS A 646 -5.08 -8.10 31.66
N LEU A 647 -5.87 -7.58 30.71
CA LEU A 647 -6.39 -8.02 29.39
C LEU A 647 -6.96 -6.76 28.65
N SER A 648 -7.22 -6.87 27.34
CA SER A 648 -7.89 -5.89 26.43
C SER A 648 -9.25 -5.30 26.91
N ARG A 649 -9.91 -4.29 26.29
CA ARG A 649 -10.06 -3.92 24.85
C ARG A 649 -10.82 -2.56 24.66
N MET A 650 -11.08 -2.17 23.39
CA MET A 650 -12.07 -1.20 22.85
C MET A 650 -11.60 0.27 22.63
N TYR A 651 -12.00 0.99 21.57
CA TYR A 651 -12.79 0.65 20.35
C TYR A 651 -12.26 1.41 19.09
N ARG A 652 -12.60 0.92 17.89
CA ARG A 652 -12.37 1.57 16.57
C ARG A 652 -13.19 2.85 16.35
N GLU A 653 -12.72 3.73 15.46
CA GLU A 653 -13.58 4.29 14.40
C GLU A 653 -12.79 4.71 13.14
N ARG A 654 -13.46 4.64 11.97
CA ARG A 654 -13.03 5.02 10.60
C ARG A 654 -11.93 4.17 9.90
N PRO A 655 -11.88 4.13 8.54
CA PRO A 655 -11.28 3.01 7.80
C PRO A 655 -10.15 3.39 6.81
N GLU A 656 -9.01 2.72 6.91
CA GLU A 656 -7.96 2.67 5.86
C GLU A 656 -7.36 1.26 5.80
N CYS A 657 -7.39 0.59 4.65
CA CYS A 657 -6.93 -0.80 4.47
C CYS A 657 -5.40 -0.90 4.30
N LYS A 658 -4.73 -1.78 5.08
CA LYS A 658 -3.25 -1.86 5.21
C LYS A 658 -2.78 -3.27 5.68
N ILE A 659 -1.47 -3.57 5.59
CA ILE A 659 -0.60 -4.54 6.37
C ILE A 659 -0.11 -5.84 5.65
N SER A 660 1.16 -6.32 5.85
CA SER A 660 1.82 -7.49 5.16
C SER A 660 2.64 -8.57 5.89
N THR A 661 2.81 -9.69 5.15
CA THR A 661 3.94 -10.64 5.12
C THR A 661 5.22 -10.08 4.47
N ILE A 662 6.41 -10.57 4.79
CA ILE A 662 7.09 -10.34 6.07
C ILE A 662 8.61 -10.24 5.84
N CYS A 663 9.36 -9.75 6.82
CA CYS A 663 10.74 -9.26 6.64
C CYS A 663 10.88 -8.06 5.68
N SER A 664 9.76 -7.43 5.30
CA SER A 664 9.72 -6.00 4.94
C SER A 664 8.79 -5.28 5.92
N PRO A 665 9.25 -4.25 6.64
CA PRO A 665 8.49 -3.63 7.72
C PRO A 665 7.88 -2.29 7.29
N ARG A 666 6.56 -2.26 7.11
CA ARG A 666 5.87 -1.14 6.45
C ARG A 666 6.61 -0.73 5.15
N ASP A 667 6.57 -1.56 4.13
CA ASP A 667 6.14 -1.16 2.76
C ASP A 667 5.87 -2.43 1.92
N SER A 668 5.24 -3.37 2.60
CA SER A 668 4.21 -4.28 2.11
C SER A 668 3.07 -4.09 3.16
N MET A 669 1.79 -4.38 2.96
CA MET A 669 0.92 -4.83 1.87
C MET A 669 -0.32 -3.89 2.01
N TYR A 670 -1.23 -3.81 1.06
CA TYR A 670 -1.33 -4.61 -0.15
C TYR A 670 -0.64 -3.88 -1.30
N GLN A 671 0.14 -4.62 -2.09
CA GLN A 671 0.31 -4.21 -3.47
C GLN A 671 -0.99 -4.58 -4.17
N SER A 672 -1.94 -3.65 -4.17
CA SER A 672 -3.06 -3.73 -5.11
C SER A 672 -2.50 -3.65 -6.52
N VAL A 673 -2.92 -4.58 -7.38
CA VAL A 673 -2.61 -4.53 -8.80
C VAL A 673 -3.40 -3.39 -9.42
N PHE A 674 -2.72 -2.44 -10.07
CA PHE A 674 -3.35 -1.56 -11.05
C PHE A 674 -3.36 -2.28 -12.41
N LEU A 675 -4.55 -2.75 -12.81
CA LEU A 675 -4.90 -2.96 -14.21
C LEU A 675 -5.75 -1.76 -14.64
N GLU A 676 -5.38 -1.10 -15.75
CA GLU A 676 -5.87 0.25 -16.13
C GLU A 676 -7.39 0.34 -16.42
N GLU A 677 -8.14 -0.77 -16.37
CA GLU A 677 -9.50 -0.85 -16.91
C GLU A 677 -10.65 -0.99 -15.90
N LYS A 678 -10.42 -1.30 -14.59
CA LYS A 678 -11.53 -1.77 -13.71
C LYS A 678 -11.70 -1.23 -12.28
N ASN A 679 -10.78 -0.43 -11.71
CA ASN A 679 -10.99 0.26 -10.41
C ASN A 679 -11.34 -0.61 -9.17
N GLU A 680 -11.05 -1.92 -9.16
CA GLU A 680 -11.27 -2.81 -8.00
C GLU A 680 -9.95 -3.35 -7.42
N CYS A 681 -9.87 -3.48 -6.09
CA CYS A 681 -8.66 -3.94 -5.39
C CYS A 681 -8.64 -5.47 -5.22
N ILE A 682 -7.85 -6.15 -6.04
CA ILE A 682 -7.67 -7.62 -5.99
C ILE A 682 -6.46 -8.01 -5.12
N ILE A 683 -6.55 -7.79 -3.79
CA ILE A 683 -6.06 -8.73 -2.76
C ILE A 683 -6.96 -8.55 -1.52
N ALA A 684 -7.54 -9.65 -1.05
CA ALA A 684 -8.40 -9.75 0.13
C ALA A 684 -7.92 -10.92 1.01
N THR A 685 -7.00 -10.63 1.93
CA THR A 685 -6.64 -11.55 3.02
C THR A 685 -7.69 -11.44 4.13
N GLU A 686 -8.15 -12.56 4.67
CA GLU A 686 -9.03 -12.54 5.84
C GLU A 686 -8.24 -12.59 7.17
N SER A 687 -6.99 -13.09 7.16
CA SER A 687 -6.18 -13.30 8.36
C SER A 687 -4.70 -12.91 8.23
N ARG A 688 -4.01 -12.86 9.39
CA ARG A 688 -2.55 -12.79 9.55
C ARG A 688 -2.11 -13.35 10.91
N GLU A 689 -0.98 -14.03 10.98
CA GLU A 689 -0.54 -14.75 12.18
C GLU A 689 0.92 -14.48 12.53
N VAL A 690 1.23 -13.94 13.72
CA VAL A 690 2.64 -13.78 14.17
C VAL A 690 3.23 -15.16 14.48
N GLY A 691 4.50 -15.40 14.16
CA GLY A 691 5.15 -16.71 14.34
C GLY A 691 6.60 -16.72 13.86
N PHE A 692 7.17 -17.90 13.59
CA PHE A 692 8.57 -18.05 13.15
C PHE A 692 8.80 -19.21 12.18
N ILE A 693 9.91 -19.16 11.45
CA ILE A 693 10.43 -20.27 10.65
C ILE A 693 11.73 -20.79 11.27
N GLN A 694 11.95 -22.11 11.22
CA GLN A 694 13.20 -22.74 11.66
C GLN A 694 14.19 -22.92 10.50
N GLY A 695 15.48 -23.02 10.82
CA GLY A 695 16.54 -23.32 9.86
C GLY A 695 17.11 -22.10 9.11
N TYR A 696 16.80 -20.87 9.55
CA TYR A 696 17.29 -19.63 8.90
C TYR A 696 17.57 -18.50 9.90
N LYS A 697 18.59 -17.68 9.61
CA LYS A 697 18.81 -16.34 10.19
C LYS A 697 18.51 -15.23 9.17
N ARG A 698 17.99 -14.11 9.65
CA ARG A 698 17.85 -12.86 8.87
C ARG A 698 19.22 -12.20 8.67
N ARG A 699 19.54 -11.73 7.46
CA ARG A 699 20.78 -10.98 7.16
C ARG A 699 20.57 -9.87 6.12
N PHE A 700 21.19 -8.71 6.31
CA PHE A 700 21.12 -7.56 5.38
C PHE A 700 22.13 -7.69 4.23
N TRP A 701 22.05 -8.81 3.50
CA TRP A 701 23.03 -9.22 2.49
C TRP A 701 22.49 -9.18 1.05
N HIS A 702 21.26 -8.71 0.84
CA HIS A 702 20.72 -8.47 -0.49
C HIS A 702 20.80 -6.97 -0.85
N GLY A 703 21.13 -6.71 -2.11
CA GLY A 703 21.24 -5.40 -2.73
C GLY A 703 19.95 -5.00 -3.45
N ASP A 704 19.45 -3.80 -3.21
CA ASP A 704 18.26 -3.26 -3.87
C ASP A 704 18.64 -1.99 -4.66
N ASP A 705 18.60 -2.07 -5.99
CA ASP A 705 19.04 -1.01 -6.93
C ASP A 705 17.89 -0.14 -7.49
N PHE A 706 16.69 -0.24 -6.91
CA PHE A 706 15.49 0.38 -7.48
C PHE A 706 14.47 0.91 -6.47
N TYR A 707 14.14 0.15 -5.42
CA TYR A 707 13.11 0.52 -4.44
C TYR A 707 13.69 1.33 -3.27
N ARG A 708 14.82 0.88 -2.70
CA ARG A 708 15.50 1.49 -1.54
C ARG A 708 16.88 2.06 -1.85
N GLY A 709 17.48 1.68 -2.98
CA GLY A 709 18.71 2.26 -3.50
C GLY A 709 18.63 2.54 -5.00
N ASP A 710 19.80 2.72 -5.62
CA ASP A 710 19.97 2.95 -7.06
C ASP A 710 21.09 2.05 -7.65
N LYS A 711 21.32 2.11 -8.97
CA LYS A 711 22.31 1.26 -9.66
C LYS A 711 23.77 1.55 -9.36
N GLU A 712 24.10 2.73 -8.87
CA GLU A 712 25.44 3.09 -8.41
C GLU A 712 25.60 2.80 -6.90
N LYS A 713 24.49 2.88 -6.15
CA LYS A 713 24.40 2.74 -4.69
C LYS A 713 23.23 1.83 -4.32
N PRO A 714 23.36 0.50 -4.51
CA PRO A 714 22.33 -0.44 -4.10
C PRO A 714 22.15 -0.39 -2.58
N ALA A 715 20.91 -0.37 -2.13
CA ALA A 715 20.55 -0.44 -0.71
C ALA A 715 20.80 -1.83 -0.13
N ARG A 716 20.94 -1.91 1.20
CA ARG A 716 21.02 -3.16 1.95
C ARG A 716 19.63 -3.51 2.50
N VAL A 717 19.06 -4.62 2.06
CA VAL A 717 17.77 -5.14 2.54
C VAL A 717 17.90 -6.57 3.06
N ALA A 718 16.92 -7.01 3.86
CA ALA A 718 16.99 -8.28 4.58
C ALA A 718 16.67 -9.47 3.67
N THR A 719 17.41 -10.55 3.86
CA THR A 719 17.15 -11.86 3.26
C THR A 719 17.36 -12.97 4.30
N LEU A 720 17.09 -14.22 3.90
CA LEU A 720 17.24 -15.41 4.75
C LEU A 720 18.51 -16.18 4.39
N VAL A 721 19.26 -16.61 5.40
CA VAL A 721 20.46 -17.44 5.24
C VAL A 721 20.25 -18.72 6.05
N LYS A 722 20.56 -19.89 5.47
CA LYS A 722 20.41 -21.18 6.16
C LYS A 722 21.26 -21.22 7.43
N ASP A 723 20.65 -21.62 8.53
CA ASP A 723 21.30 -21.79 9.83
C ASP A 723 20.43 -22.75 10.66
N HIS A 724 20.93 -23.96 10.89
CA HIS A 724 20.10 -25.08 11.37
C HIS A 724 19.57 -24.91 12.80
N GLU A 725 20.20 -24.06 13.62
CA GLU A 725 19.83 -23.82 15.01
C GLU A 725 18.96 -22.56 15.19
N ALA A 726 18.58 -21.91 14.09
CA ALA A 726 17.99 -20.57 14.11
C ALA A 726 16.48 -20.53 13.86
N CYS A 727 15.79 -19.71 14.66
CA CYS A 727 14.41 -19.29 14.44
C CYS A 727 14.35 -17.84 13.93
N THR A 728 13.93 -17.62 12.69
CA THR A 728 13.63 -16.25 12.20
C THR A 728 12.16 -15.93 12.42
N TRP A 729 11.89 -14.94 13.27
CA TRP A 729 10.54 -14.49 13.61
C TRP A 729 9.95 -13.53 12.58
N GLY A 730 8.64 -13.64 12.39
CA GLY A 730 7.84 -12.91 11.42
C GLY A 730 6.34 -13.16 11.62
N VAL A 731 5.61 -13.28 10.51
CA VAL A 731 4.14 -13.35 10.44
C VAL A 731 3.75 -14.05 9.13
N ALA A 732 2.91 -15.08 9.20
CA ALA A 732 2.14 -15.69 8.11
C ALA A 732 0.99 -14.78 7.62
N TYR A 733 0.67 -14.73 6.32
CA TYR A 733 -0.62 -14.19 5.85
C TYR A 733 -1.20 -15.16 4.82
N GLU A 734 -2.52 -15.27 4.85
CA GLU A 734 -3.32 -16.21 4.08
C GLU A 734 -3.72 -15.60 2.74
N VAL A 735 -3.30 -16.23 1.64
CA VAL A 735 -3.75 -15.89 0.29
C VAL A 735 -4.90 -16.83 -0.07
N THR A 736 -6.03 -16.29 -0.50
CA THR A 736 -7.24 -17.06 -0.82
C THR A 736 -7.15 -17.69 -2.21
N ASP A 737 -7.75 -18.87 -2.39
CA ASP A 737 -7.68 -19.65 -3.64
C ASP A 737 -8.08 -18.84 -4.89
N SER A 738 -9.05 -17.93 -4.76
CA SER A 738 -9.56 -17.07 -5.84
C SER A 738 -8.61 -15.94 -6.26
N GLN A 739 -7.51 -15.73 -5.53
CA GLN A 739 -6.53 -14.67 -5.77
C GLN A 739 -5.08 -15.19 -5.80
N MET A 740 -4.89 -16.49 -5.58
CA MET A 740 -3.56 -17.11 -5.48
C MET A 740 -2.74 -16.96 -6.77
N GLU A 741 -3.34 -17.21 -7.94
CA GLU A 741 -2.65 -17.18 -9.24
C GLU A 741 -2.10 -15.76 -9.55
N ASP A 742 -2.97 -14.75 -9.54
CA ASP A 742 -2.61 -13.35 -9.80
C ASP A 742 -1.57 -12.83 -8.79
N SER A 743 -1.75 -13.17 -7.50
CA SER A 743 -0.83 -12.77 -6.43
C SER A 743 0.56 -13.39 -6.60
N LEU A 744 0.63 -14.68 -6.92
CA LEU A 744 1.89 -15.39 -7.13
C LEU A 744 2.58 -14.93 -8.42
N GLN A 745 1.85 -14.74 -9.52
CA GLN A 745 2.44 -14.27 -10.79
C GLN A 745 3.04 -12.87 -10.67
N HIS A 746 2.37 -11.95 -9.94
CA HIS A 746 2.92 -10.62 -9.66
C HIS A 746 4.15 -10.67 -8.74
N LEU A 747 4.10 -11.48 -7.66
CA LEU A 747 5.23 -11.64 -6.75
C LEU A 747 6.43 -12.32 -7.42
N GLU A 748 6.22 -13.29 -8.31
CA GLU A 748 7.28 -13.89 -9.12
C GLU A 748 7.92 -12.85 -10.05
N LYS A 749 7.11 -12.09 -10.78
CA LYS A 749 7.58 -11.00 -11.66
C LYS A 749 8.34 -9.90 -10.91
N ARG A 750 8.06 -9.70 -9.62
CA ARG A 750 8.73 -8.72 -8.76
C ARG A 750 9.95 -9.29 -8.05
N GLU A 751 9.77 -10.25 -7.17
CA GLU A 751 10.84 -10.74 -6.28
C GLU A 751 11.79 -11.71 -7.00
N VAL A 752 11.29 -12.56 -7.90
CA VAL A 752 12.12 -13.53 -8.63
C VAL A 752 12.73 -12.89 -9.88
N VAL A 753 11.91 -12.34 -10.79
CA VAL A 753 12.38 -11.85 -12.10
C VAL A 753 13.13 -10.51 -12.02
N LYS A 754 12.78 -9.62 -11.07
CA LYS A 754 13.52 -8.36 -10.86
C LYS A 754 14.47 -8.41 -9.65
N GLY A 755 14.02 -8.96 -8.51
CA GLY A 755 14.86 -9.07 -7.30
C GLY A 755 15.86 -10.24 -7.30
N GLY A 756 15.71 -11.25 -8.17
CA GLY A 756 16.58 -12.43 -8.18
C GLY A 756 16.45 -13.33 -6.94
N TYR A 757 15.41 -13.16 -6.12
CA TYR A 757 15.13 -14.08 -5.01
C TYR A 757 14.67 -15.42 -5.56
N LYS A 758 14.98 -16.51 -4.84
CA LYS A 758 14.39 -17.83 -5.09
C LYS A 758 13.25 -18.07 -4.12
N THR A 759 12.14 -18.57 -4.63
CA THR A 759 11.02 -19.07 -3.83
C THR A 759 11.39 -20.38 -3.14
N LYS A 760 10.88 -20.58 -1.92
CA LYS A 760 10.96 -21.86 -1.21
C LYS A 760 9.79 -22.03 -0.25
N MET A 761 9.20 -23.22 -0.21
CA MET A 761 8.27 -23.61 0.85
C MET A 761 9.03 -23.99 2.13
N VAL A 762 8.58 -23.46 3.26
CA VAL A 762 9.11 -23.72 4.60
C VAL A 762 7.98 -23.92 5.60
N GLU A 763 8.27 -24.59 6.70
CA GLU A 763 7.37 -24.73 7.83
C GLU A 763 7.40 -23.46 8.69
N PHE A 764 6.21 -22.91 8.95
CA PHE A 764 5.97 -21.72 9.76
C PHE A 764 5.15 -22.09 11.00
N ILE A 765 5.64 -21.69 12.18
CA ILE A 765 5.07 -22.05 13.48
C ILE A 765 4.42 -20.80 14.08
N PRO A 766 3.07 -20.76 14.20
CA PRO A 766 2.36 -19.63 14.80
C PRO A 766 2.69 -19.42 16.28
N LYS A 767 2.59 -18.17 16.74
CA LYS A 767 2.85 -17.74 18.13
C LYS A 767 1.70 -18.07 19.08
N GLU A 768 0.47 -18.19 18.57
CA GLU A 768 -0.70 -18.50 19.39
C GLU A 768 -0.90 -20.02 19.49
N LYS A 769 -0.81 -20.56 20.71
CA LYS A 769 -0.93 -22.00 20.99
C LYS A 769 -2.34 -22.51 20.66
N GLY A 770 -2.49 -23.12 19.49
CA GLY A 770 -3.75 -23.73 19.04
C GLY A 770 -3.73 -24.14 17.57
N HIS A 771 -2.99 -23.41 16.73
CA HIS A 771 -2.80 -23.77 15.32
C HIS A 771 -1.58 -24.69 15.16
N GLY A 772 -1.70 -25.64 14.23
CA GLY A 772 -0.58 -26.47 13.81
C GLY A 772 0.44 -25.67 12.98
N ALA A 773 1.57 -26.27 12.66
CA ALA A 773 2.52 -25.66 11.74
C ALA A 773 1.91 -25.53 10.34
N LEU A 774 2.16 -24.39 9.70
CA LEU A 774 1.63 -24.01 8.39
C LEU A 774 2.74 -24.06 7.34
N LEU A 775 2.39 -24.30 6.09
CA LEU A 775 3.32 -24.18 4.97
C LEU A 775 3.33 -22.74 4.43
N ALA A 776 4.49 -22.10 4.46
CA ALA A 776 4.68 -20.72 4.00
C ALA A 776 5.68 -20.65 2.83
N LEU A 777 5.34 -19.85 1.81
CA LEU A 777 6.25 -19.50 0.72
C LEU A 777 7.16 -18.33 1.15
N VAL A 778 8.47 -18.53 1.16
CA VAL A 778 9.46 -17.49 1.47
C VAL A 778 10.37 -17.20 0.28
N TYR A 779 10.83 -15.96 0.20
CA TYR A 779 11.73 -15.45 -0.84
C TYR A 779 13.14 -15.34 -0.27
N ILE A 780 14.12 -15.98 -0.91
CA ILE A 780 15.49 -16.14 -0.41
C ILE A 780 16.49 -15.69 -1.48
N ALA A 781 17.23 -14.62 -1.22
CA ALA A 781 18.36 -14.23 -2.06
C ALA A 781 19.52 -15.19 -1.73
N THR A 782 19.96 -15.93 -2.74
CA THR A 782 21.02 -16.94 -2.60
C THR A 782 22.35 -16.38 -3.13
N PRO A 783 23.52 -16.92 -2.73
CA PRO A 783 24.83 -16.37 -3.12
C PRO A 783 25.12 -16.30 -4.62
N ASP A 784 24.32 -16.98 -5.45
CA ASP A 784 24.39 -16.92 -6.93
C ASP A 784 23.46 -15.87 -7.57
N ASN A 785 22.66 -15.14 -6.77
CA ASN A 785 21.98 -13.92 -7.23
C ASN A 785 23.02 -12.80 -7.42
N PRO A 786 23.12 -12.14 -8.59
CA PRO A 786 24.04 -11.01 -8.81
C PRO A 786 23.89 -9.85 -7.80
N MET A 787 22.71 -9.70 -7.21
CA MET A 787 22.40 -8.72 -6.17
C MET A 787 22.71 -9.21 -4.74
N TYR A 788 23.43 -10.32 -4.56
CA TYR A 788 23.86 -10.81 -3.25
C TYR A 788 25.14 -10.09 -2.80
N LEU A 789 24.97 -8.95 -2.11
CA LEU A 789 26.05 -8.14 -1.56
C LEU A 789 26.81 -8.80 -0.40
N GLY A 790 26.29 -9.91 0.14
CA GLY A 790 27.00 -10.82 1.04
C GLY A 790 27.47 -10.22 2.37
N LEU A 791 28.42 -10.93 2.99
CA LEU A 791 29.06 -10.57 4.26
C LEU A 791 29.77 -9.22 4.18
N ALA A 792 29.42 -8.33 5.10
CA ALA A 792 30.10 -7.08 5.43
C ALA A 792 29.85 -6.80 6.92
N SER A 793 30.69 -5.99 7.57
CA SER A 793 30.46 -5.64 8.98
C SER A 793 29.21 -4.76 9.14
N GLU A 794 28.62 -4.81 10.32
CA GLU A 794 27.42 -4.07 10.68
C GLU A 794 27.59 -2.55 10.50
N GLU A 795 28.80 -2.01 10.69
CA GLU A 795 29.12 -0.59 10.41
C GLU A 795 29.17 -0.28 8.92
N VAL A 796 29.71 -1.17 8.09
CA VAL A 796 29.73 -1.00 6.62
C VAL A 796 28.31 -1.09 6.06
N ILE A 797 27.52 -2.04 6.56
CA ILE A 797 26.09 -2.17 6.22
C ILE A 797 25.33 -0.92 6.65
N ALA A 798 25.53 -0.43 7.89
CA ALA A 798 24.92 0.79 8.38
C ALA A 798 25.33 2.03 7.58
N ALA A 799 26.62 2.17 7.21
CA ALA A 799 27.10 3.29 6.39
C ALA A 799 26.46 3.31 5.00
N GLN A 800 26.27 2.14 4.38
CA GLN A 800 25.55 1.98 3.11
C GLN A 800 24.07 2.36 3.28
N ILE A 801 23.41 1.86 4.32
CA ILE A 801 22.02 2.21 4.68
C ILE A 801 21.86 3.72 4.92
N ALA A 802 22.87 4.38 5.52
CA ALA A 802 22.86 5.80 5.88
C ALA A 802 22.87 6.79 4.70
N ILE A 803 23.06 6.30 3.46
CA ILE A 803 23.16 7.11 2.24
C ILE A 803 22.23 6.65 1.10
N CYS A 804 21.74 5.40 1.10
CA CYS A 804 20.92 4.88 0.00
C CYS A 804 19.45 5.35 0.06
N ARG A 805 18.91 5.70 -1.11
CA ARG A 805 17.49 6.03 -1.34
C ARG A 805 17.11 5.54 -2.74
N GLY A 806 15.95 4.90 -2.85
CA GLY A 806 15.37 4.47 -4.12
C GLY A 806 13.96 5.02 -4.31
N ASN A 807 13.25 4.49 -5.31
CA ASN A 807 11.97 5.01 -5.78
C ASN A 807 10.83 4.94 -4.73
N THR A 808 10.92 4.07 -3.72
CA THR A 808 9.90 3.98 -2.64
C THR A 808 10.34 4.63 -1.33
N GLY A 809 11.60 5.07 -1.18
CA GLY A 809 12.05 5.78 0.02
C GLY A 809 13.51 5.50 0.42
N HIS A 810 13.88 5.96 1.61
CA HIS A 810 15.23 5.80 2.17
C HIS A 810 15.47 4.40 2.74
N ASN A 811 16.69 3.88 2.58
CA ASN A 811 17.06 2.59 3.17
C ASN A 811 17.06 2.61 4.71
N ILE A 812 17.39 3.76 5.33
CA ILE A 812 17.29 4.03 6.77
C ILE A 812 15.90 3.65 7.32
N GLU A 813 14.85 4.03 6.60
CA GLU A 813 13.47 3.87 7.03
C GLU A 813 13.05 2.39 7.07
N TYR A 814 13.50 1.60 6.09
CA TYR A 814 13.33 0.15 6.07
C TYR A 814 13.99 -0.54 7.27
N LEU A 815 15.18 -0.09 7.69
CA LEU A 815 15.85 -0.66 8.88
C LEU A 815 15.08 -0.35 10.18
N PHE A 816 14.83 0.94 10.45
CA PHE A 816 14.18 1.35 11.72
C PHE A 816 12.76 0.80 11.86
N ARG A 817 11.99 0.72 10.76
CA ARG A 817 10.68 0.08 10.78
C ARG A 817 10.79 -1.41 11.15
N LEU A 818 11.89 -2.13 10.82
CA LEU A 818 12.06 -3.55 11.20
C LEU A 818 12.29 -3.69 12.70
N ALA A 819 13.16 -2.85 13.23
CA ALA A 819 13.44 -2.81 14.66
C ALA A 819 12.19 -2.43 15.47
N GLU A 820 11.37 -1.48 15.00
CA GLU A 820 10.05 -1.17 15.57
C GLU A 820 9.09 -2.37 15.48
N PHE A 821 8.97 -3.02 14.32
CA PHE A 821 8.11 -4.18 14.13
C PHE A 821 8.49 -5.33 15.09
N MET A 822 9.78 -5.67 15.17
CA MET A 822 10.28 -6.72 16.05
C MET A 822 9.99 -6.38 17.51
N ARG A 823 10.30 -5.17 17.97
CA ARG A 823 9.97 -4.70 19.33
C ARG A 823 8.48 -4.74 19.65
N LEU A 824 7.59 -4.45 18.68
CA LEU A 824 6.15 -4.34 18.91
C LEU A 824 5.43 -5.70 18.93
N TYR A 825 5.80 -6.62 18.04
CA TYR A 825 5.10 -7.91 17.87
C TYR A 825 5.89 -9.11 18.42
N CYS A 826 7.20 -9.00 18.49
CA CYS A 826 8.13 -10.01 18.99
C CYS A 826 9.12 -9.44 20.05
N PRO A 827 8.66 -8.72 21.09
CA PRO A 827 9.55 -8.08 22.09
C PRO A 827 10.50 -9.05 22.82
N GLU A 828 10.14 -10.32 22.82
CA GLU A 828 10.84 -11.46 23.42
C GLU A 828 12.05 -11.93 22.58
N VAL A 829 12.20 -11.39 21.36
CA VAL A 829 13.08 -11.93 20.31
C VAL A 829 14.16 -10.92 19.94
N GLU A 830 15.40 -11.29 20.25
CA GLU A 830 16.59 -10.49 19.94
C GLU A 830 17.17 -10.90 18.57
N ASP A 831 16.96 -10.05 17.54
CA ASP A 831 17.65 -10.16 16.25
C ASP A 831 18.94 -9.35 16.31
N GLU A 832 19.98 -9.99 16.86
CA GLU A 832 21.32 -9.43 17.10
C GLU A 832 21.88 -8.61 15.92
N HIS A 833 21.78 -9.15 14.70
CA HIS A 833 22.30 -8.51 13.50
C HIS A 833 21.47 -7.29 13.09
N LEU A 834 20.13 -7.38 13.13
CA LEU A 834 19.27 -6.22 12.90
C LEU A 834 19.55 -5.08 13.90
N PHE A 835 19.58 -5.40 15.19
CA PHE A 835 19.75 -4.39 16.24
C PHE A 835 21.19 -3.83 16.29
N SER A 836 22.20 -4.60 15.86
CA SER A 836 23.58 -4.13 15.74
C SER A 836 23.78 -3.19 14.55
N ILE A 837 23.14 -3.44 13.39
CA ILE A 837 23.11 -2.48 12.28
C ILE A 837 22.39 -1.19 12.70
N GLU A 838 21.28 -1.29 13.45
CA GLU A 838 20.58 -0.12 14.00
C GLU A 838 21.48 0.69 14.95
N ALA A 839 22.18 0.02 15.88
CA ALA A 839 23.13 0.65 16.79
C ALA A 839 24.31 1.31 16.05
N ALA A 840 24.87 0.67 15.03
CA ALA A 840 25.90 1.25 14.18
C ALA A 840 25.39 2.50 13.41
N LEU A 841 24.16 2.46 12.92
CA LEU A 841 23.53 3.60 12.23
C LEU A 841 23.29 4.80 13.16
N LEU A 842 22.91 4.54 14.41
CA LEU A 842 22.82 5.54 15.47
C LEU A 842 24.21 6.14 15.77
N ASN A 843 25.25 5.31 15.89
CA ASN A 843 26.62 5.74 16.19
C ASN A 843 27.27 6.60 15.09
N ILE A 844 27.15 6.21 13.81
CA ILE A 844 27.63 7.00 12.66
C ILE A 844 27.10 8.45 12.72
N SER A 845 25.87 8.60 13.19
CA SER A 845 25.15 9.88 13.26
C SER A 845 25.45 10.68 14.54
N ILE A 846 26.19 10.10 15.49
CA ILE A 846 26.78 10.77 16.65
C ILE A 846 28.19 11.26 16.30
N THR A 847 29.01 10.44 15.62
CA THR A 847 30.38 10.80 15.22
C THR A 847 30.43 11.95 14.21
N ALA A 848 29.43 12.07 13.33
CA ALA A 848 29.34 13.15 12.33
C ALA A 848 29.07 14.57 12.92
N LYS A 849 29.17 14.75 14.25
CA LYS A 849 29.07 16.06 14.92
C LYS A 849 30.42 16.77 15.12
N GLY A 850 31.54 16.13 14.80
CA GLY A 850 32.86 16.74 14.78
C GLY A 850 33.38 16.92 13.35
N SER A 851 33.64 18.18 12.95
CA SER A 851 34.04 18.63 11.60
C SER A 851 33.06 18.32 10.45
N ASP A 852 32.59 19.38 9.78
CA ASP A 852 31.89 19.44 8.49
C ASP A 852 30.93 18.29 8.11
N LEU A 853 29.70 18.31 8.66
CA LEU A 853 28.46 18.01 7.89
C LEU A 853 27.19 18.46 8.64
N GLN A 854 26.64 19.63 8.32
CA GLN A 854 25.60 20.28 9.15
C GLN A 854 24.15 19.77 8.93
N THR A 855 23.96 18.55 8.41
CA THR A 855 22.69 18.11 7.77
C THR A 855 21.99 16.89 8.41
N LYS A 856 22.48 16.34 9.54
CA LYS A 856 21.98 15.04 10.09
C LYS A 856 21.52 15.02 11.57
N SER A 857 21.49 16.14 12.29
CA SER A 857 21.44 16.11 13.76
C SER A 857 20.07 15.86 14.45
N ILE A 858 18.91 16.06 13.82
CA ILE A 858 17.62 16.12 14.57
C ILE A 858 16.87 14.77 14.62
N PHE A 859 16.84 13.99 13.53
CA PHE A 859 16.13 12.70 13.48
C PHE A 859 16.55 11.72 14.60
N PHE A 860 17.82 11.77 15.00
CA PHE A 860 18.39 10.93 16.05
C PHE A 860 17.98 11.35 17.47
N ALA A 861 17.60 12.62 17.70
CA ALA A 861 17.20 13.11 19.02
C ALA A 861 15.83 12.57 19.45
N GLU A 862 14.89 12.43 18.51
CA GLU A 862 13.53 11.91 18.76
C GLU A 862 13.56 10.39 19.06
N LEU A 863 14.43 9.65 18.37
CA LEU A 863 14.66 8.22 18.61
C LEU A 863 15.35 7.96 19.96
N HIS A 864 16.37 8.74 20.32
CA HIS A 864 17.09 8.57 21.60
C HIS A 864 16.18 8.78 22.82
N LYS A 865 15.22 9.72 22.74
CA LYS A 865 14.19 9.93 23.77
C LYS A 865 13.33 8.67 23.98
N ARG A 866 12.89 8.01 22.91
CA ARG A 866 12.07 6.79 23.00
C ARG A 866 12.86 5.60 23.56
N HIS A 867 14.14 5.46 23.17
CA HIS A 867 15.00 4.39 23.67
C HIS A 867 15.20 4.50 25.20
N SER A 868 15.43 5.72 25.72
CA SER A 868 15.56 5.97 27.17
C SER A 868 14.28 5.72 27.97
N SER A 869 13.11 5.63 27.33
CA SER A 869 11.84 5.28 27.98
C SER A 869 11.50 3.78 27.95
N SER A 870 12.35 2.94 27.34
CA SER A 870 12.13 1.49 27.24
C SER A 870 13.08 0.65 28.10
N GLN A 871 13.95 1.29 28.90
CA GLN A 871 14.90 0.64 29.83
C GLN A 871 14.68 1.10 31.30
N LYS A 872 13.43 1.41 31.66
CA LYS A 872 13.00 1.83 33.02
C LYS A 872 11.62 1.30 33.35
#